data_AF-A0A518HQ66-F1
#
_entry.id   AF-A0A518HQ66-F1
#
_cell.length_a   1.000
_cell.length_b   1.000
_cell.length_c   1.000
_cell.angle_alpha   90.00
_cell.angle_beta   90.00
_cell.angle_gamma   90.00
#
_symmetry.space_group_name_H-M   'P 1'
#
loop_
_entity.id
_entity.type
_entity.pdbx_description
1 polymer ?
#
loop_
_entity_poly.entity_id
_entity_poly.type
_entity_poly.pdbx_seq_one_letter_code
_entity_poly.pdbx_strand_id
1 'polypeptide(L)'
;MTGWKPIPLILPTVLSDRALRRCPRPYGQRLTIDSADPDSIEPSKTGLPPSIQGVSRKKHPFPAGLRGTTKHNQASNQSALSGLECLRTTLWAVFWCVLRLFRSGRLAASEPSPPPVETSMWPRRLIGKHQHPMRNLSTVGSFRSRRPRVESLEDRRLLVATISVTAETPVAIAEDPAKRIVYSMTRDETDDILTVKFQLSGDAVYDVDYTAREVENDTIFFPEDPPASGPVTATATFYPGESTVELSVKPIRDSLIERDEDVVVTIVSADEFGPVYGAAAHFVTRQQTDYYVVDDENRLATVDIETGCVHVLGTIDATQTITDIAFTDDDDLIAITADRLYQVHPDQVDAGVIAATFINLHGIPSANALIDSRDGDFGSESGDLFAVGARSLDLKLLDLETSDDLLVLQSVTTVFEIDTALAARLLPSDYQSSGDLDYLSSGNLILSAHRPSESFDSLIEIRTPGTAGTIENAPKPAQDPGEDFIDVYGLALDGNDSYAFAAHTLLSVSQFSRDVSRELEMTGRPYLVGAMSSATGTIIGDPADPPVITLNTRRSNPGDLAHGTQPTSWIRQRSQLRDIVIEIGESIASLPPDGIVLRNLGVTGFETPVDIALRSDQVIFVPNSTTITIQLDEGQLPDGRYRLILSPAVTSGPQFTWTGDRLNRFFVLKGDWNGNARVDLLDFATFAYWFGHTTSVAPEYVDLDDSGIVDVGDFAPFENQYADLVSLPGAPDPITPDKIDKAELQRALHSVLNRLDVNGSTKVSPLDALNVLNRLASGFPTATDWRFDVNRDGNITPRDALHVLNYLALQSPPPPASQSSASPARSSAVTSSVAVPSSMVNQDDDEDRLRLETVDEWFAALGGVPTVG
;
A
#
# COMPACT_ATOMS: atom_id res chain seq x y z
N MET A 1 18.27 -54.81 30.86
CA MET A 1 19.60 -55.44 30.93
C MET A 1 20.29 -55.27 29.57
N THR A 2 21.62 -55.08 29.55
CA THR A 2 22.60 -55.37 28.44
C THR A 2 22.12 -55.34 26.97
N GLY A 3 22.69 -54.58 26.02
CA GLY A 3 23.80 -53.61 26.06
C GLY A 3 24.91 -53.87 25.00
N TRP A 4 25.72 -52.84 24.75
CA TRP A 4 27.08 -52.82 24.14
C TRP A 4 27.27 -52.62 22.61
N LYS A 5 28.07 -51.57 22.33
CA LYS A 5 28.91 -51.22 21.15
C LYS A 5 30.26 -52.03 21.23
N PRO A 6 31.30 -51.94 20.33
CA PRO A 6 31.83 -50.70 19.71
C PRO A 6 32.62 -50.77 18.36
N ILE A 7 33.21 -49.61 18.02
CA ILE A 7 34.25 -49.26 17.02
C ILE A 7 35.61 -49.00 17.75
N PRO A 8 36.78 -48.58 17.17
CA PRO A 8 37.11 -48.08 15.81
C PRO A 8 38.44 -48.65 15.21
N LEU A 9 39.04 -47.98 14.20
CA LEU A 9 40.50 -47.70 13.99
C LEU A 9 40.71 -47.04 12.58
N ILE A 10 41.67 -46.12 12.29
CA ILE A 10 42.39 -45.10 13.09
C ILE A 10 43.03 -44.00 12.16
N LEU A 11 43.47 -42.88 12.76
CA LEU A 11 44.14 -41.64 12.20
C LEU A 11 45.67 -41.82 11.94
N PRO A 12 46.55 -40.81 11.65
CA PRO A 12 46.50 -39.31 11.62
C PRO A 12 46.97 -38.70 10.24
N THR A 13 47.52 -37.49 9.99
CA THR A 13 48.12 -36.28 10.68
C THR A 13 48.00 -35.08 9.67
N VAL A 14 47.85 -33.76 9.94
CA VAL A 14 48.42 -32.70 10.85
C VAL A 14 49.47 -31.76 10.16
N LEU A 15 49.35 -30.42 10.35
CA LEU A 15 50.19 -29.26 9.91
C LEU A 15 50.16 -28.87 8.40
N SER A 16 50.40 -27.62 7.92
CA SER A 16 50.31 -26.25 8.51
C SER A 16 50.58 -25.09 7.51
N ASP A 17 49.80 -24.00 7.62
CA ASP A 17 50.12 -22.54 7.46
C ASP A 17 50.76 -21.91 6.16
N ARG A 18 50.36 -20.64 5.89
CA ARG A 18 50.95 -19.56 5.03
C ARG A 18 51.36 -19.79 3.55
N ALA A 19 50.85 -18.90 2.66
CA ALA A 19 51.63 -17.76 2.10
C ALA A 19 50.84 -16.80 1.15
N LEU A 20 51.24 -15.51 1.12
CA LEU A 20 50.63 -14.38 0.38
C LEU A 20 51.22 -14.11 -1.02
N ARG A 21 50.45 -13.44 -1.91
CA ARG A 21 50.78 -12.34 -2.89
C ARG A 21 49.54 -12.07 -3.78
N ARG A 22 49.24 -10.88 -4.33
CA ARG A 22 49.90 -9.54 -4.40
C ARG A 22 48.86 -8.44 -4.73
N CYS A 23 49.10 -7.18 -4.34
CA CYS A 23 48.31 -6.00 -4.77
C CYS A 23 48.95 -5.27 -5.98
N PRO A 24 48.32 -4.20 -6.50
CA PRO A 24 48.81 -2.86 -6.14
C PRO A 24 47.72 -1.81 -5.77
N ARG A 25 48.15 -0.67 -5.19
CA ARG A 25 47.37 0.59 -4.99
C ARG A 25 47.89 1.69 -5.95
N PRO A 26 47.42 2.96 -5.90
CA PRO A 26 48.04 3.92 -4.95
C PRO A 26 47.13 5.01 -4.31
N TYR A 27 47.66 5.61 -3.22
CA TYR A 27 47.14 6.78 -2.44
C TYR A 27 45.81 6.59 -1.66
N GLY A 28 45.43 7.48 -0.71
CA GLY A 28 46.24 8.46 0.04
C GLY A 28 45.44 9.52 0.84
N GLN A 29 45.90 9.85 2.06
CA GLN A 29 45.42 10.90 3.02
C GLN A 29 43.95 10.76 3.52
N ARG A 30 43.59 10.56 4.79
CA ARG A 30 44.22 10.58 6.15
C ARG A 30 44.25 11.93 6.89
N LEU A 31 43.42 12.03 7.94
CA LEU A 31 43.69 12.74 9.21
C LEU A 31 43.03 11.98 10.37
N THR A 32 43.58 12.09 11.59
CA THR A 32 43.19 11.31 12.78
C THR A 32 43.71 12.01 14.04
N ILE A 33 42.89 12.16 15.08
CA ILE A 33 43.30 12.46 16.47
C ILE A 33 42.38 11.67 17.43
N ASP A 34 42.93 11.27 18.57
CA ASP A 34 42.43 10.20 19.44
C ASP A 34 41.51 10.66 20.59
N SER A 35 40.92 9.68 21.29
CA SER A 35 40.14 9.79 22.53
C SER A 35 41.02 9.87 23.79
N ALA A 36 40.50 10.46 24.88
CA ALA A 36 41.09 10.40 26.23
C ALA A 36 40.00 10.41 27.33
N ASP A 37 40.38 9.92 28.52
CA ASP A 37 39.50 9.52 29.65
C ASP A 37 39.06 10.67 30.62
N PRO A 38 38.14 10.42 31.59
CA PRO A 38 37.37 11.44 32.31
C PRO A 38 37.88 11.86 33.72
N ASP A 39 36.98 12.50 34.49
CA ASP A 39 36.96 12.83 35.93
C ASP A 39 37.81 13.99 36.51
N SER A 40 37.12 15.08 36.93
CA SER A 40 37.28 15.66 38.30
C SER A 40 36.36 16.88 38.64
N ILE A 41 35.45 16.67 39.59
CA ILE A 41 35.11 17.52 40.78
C ILE A 41 35.09 19.08 40.66
N GLU A 42 33.86 19.63 40.53
CA GLU A 42 33.16 20.57 41.46
C GLU A 42 33.77 21.97 41.90
N PRO A 43 33.12 22.87 42.70
CA PRO A 43 32.72 24.19 42.17
C PRO A 43 32.96 25.46 43.04
N SER A 44 32.84 26.65 42.44
CA SER A 44 32.52 27.95 43.09
C SER A 44 32.02 28.99 42.05
N LYS A 45 31.04 29.89 42.26
CA LYS A 45 30.85 30.99 43.25
C LYS A 45 31.97 32.05 43.14
N THR A 46 31.75 33.38 42.97
CA THR A 46 30.59 34.30 43.06
C THR A 46 30.86 35.63 42.30
N GLY A 47 29.84 36.42 41.91
CA GLY A 47 30.02 37.85 41.57
C GLY A 47 28.79 38.60 40.99
N LEU A 48 28.16 39.48 41.78
CA LEU A 48 26.97 40.31 41.47
C LEU A 48 27.05 41.66 42.23
N PRO A 49 26.10 42.61 42.06
CA PRO A 49 25.32 43.01 40.88
C PRO A 49 25.83 44.42 40.46
N PRO A 50 25.15 45.60 40.58
CA PRO A 50 23.72 45.99 40.60
C PRO A 50 23.18 46.10 39.14
N SER A 51 22.13 46.83 38.70
CA SER A 51 21.11 47.74 39.27
C SER A 51 19.93 47.87 38.26
N ILE A 52 18.71 48.35 38.54
CA ILE A 52 17.90 48.58 39.75
C ILE A 52 16.43 48.84 39.29
N GLN A 53 15.43 48.33 40.02
CA GLN A 53 13.95 48.55 39.84
C GLN A 53 13.32 48.13 38.48
N GLY A 54 12.11 47.55 38.41
CA GLY A 54 11.23 46.98 39.44
C GLY A 54 9.73 46.98 39.06
N VAL A 55 8.95 46.02 39.60
CA VAL A 55 7.45 45.98 39.66
C VAL A 55 6.72 45.70 38.31
N SER A 56 5.57 44.98 38.18
CA SER A 56 4.97 43.83 38.93
C SER A 56 3.70 43.28 38.22
N ARG A 57 3.54 41.95 38.14
CA ARG A 57 2.29 41.14 38.13
C ARG A 57 1.15 41.28 37.06
N LYS A 58 0.58 40.09 36.76
CA LYS A 58 -0.85 39.73 36.40
C LYS A 58 -1.37 39.66 34.93
N LYS A 59 -1.52 38.40 34.47
CA LYS A 59 -2.65 37.70 33.77
C LYS A 59 -3.87 38.47 33.15
N HIS A 60 -4.23 38.06 31.91
CA HIS A 60 -5.58 37.97 31.26
C HIS A 60 -6.37 39.29 30.93
N PRO A 61 -7.41 39.30 30.05
CA PRO A 61 -7.79 38.46 28.88
C PRO A 61 -8.27 39.29 27.62
N PHE A 62 -9.01 38.63 26.70
CA PHE A 62 -9.93 39.12 25.63
C PHE A 62 -10.70 40.45 25.90
N PRO A 63 -11.17 41.25 24.88
CA PRO A 63 -12.27 40.85 23.97
C PRO A 63 -12.28 41.45 22.52
N ALA A 64 -13.42 41.30 21.82
CA ALA A 64 -13.63 41.52 20.38
C ALA A 64 -14.02 42.95 19.92
N GLY A 65 -14.06 43.17 18.60
CA GLY A 65 -14.54 44.39 17.92
C GLY A 65 -15.52 44.09 16.77
N LEU A 66 -16.40 45.05 16.45
CA LEU A 66 -17.60 44.89 15.60
C LEU A 66 -17.69 45.91 14.44
N ARG A 67 -18.62 45.66 13.49
CA ARG A 67 -19.10 46.50 12.35
C ARG A 67 -18.29 46.35 11.04
N GLY A 68 -18.90 46.40 9.84
CA GLY A 68 -20.34 46.48 9.50
C GLY A 68 -20.57 46.30 7.98
N THR A 69 -21.58 45.54 7.55
CA THR A 69 -22.94 45.98 7.14
C THR A 69 -23.11 46.64 5.75
N THR A 70 -23.79 45.91 4.84
CA THR A 70 -24.73 46.42 3.78
C THR A 70 -24.16 47.21 2.57
N LYS A 71 -24.74 47.19 1.34
CA LYS A 71 -25.89 46.46 0.75
C LYS A 71 -25.84 46.46 -0.82
N HIS A 72 -26.75 45.66 -1.41
CA HIS A 72 -27.32 45.73 -2.78
C HIS A 72 -27.59 47.17 -3.32
N ASN A 73 -27.84 47.44 -4.62
CA ASN A 73 -28.46 46.62 -5.70
C ASN A 73 -28.23 47.21 -7.13
N GLN A 74 -28.57 46.44 -8.19
CA GLN A 74 -29.22 46.79 -9.51
C GLN A 74 -28.99 48.18 -10.22
N ALA A 75 -29.00 48.35 -11.56
CA ALA A 75 -29.16 47.44 -12.74
C ALA A 75 -28.91 48.18 -14.10
N SER A 76 -29.12 47.45 -15.21
CA SER A 76 -29.59 47.88 -16.57
C SER A 76 -28.71 48.74 -17.50
N ASN A 77 -28.42 48.18 -18.69
CA ASN A 77 -28.74 48.66 -20.05
C ASN A 77 -27.83 47.94 -21.09
N GLN A 78 -28.10 47.78 -22.38
CA GLN A 78 -29.26 47.65 -23.30
C GLN A 78 -28.63 47.72 -24.72
N SER A 79 -29.33 47.28 -25.79
CA SER A 79 -28.98 47.43 -27.22
C SER A 79 -27.81 46.56 -27.78
N ALA A 80 -27.72 46.22 -29.09
CA ALA A 80 -28.73 46.02 -30.16
C ALA A 80 -28.09 45.49 -31.49
N LEU A 81 -28.85 44.72 -32.29
CA LEU A 81 -28.77 44.54 -33.78
C LEU A 81 -27.47 43.92 -34.41
N SER A 82 -27.43 43.41 -35.65
CA SER A 82 -28.36 42.55 -36.46
C SER A 82 -27.77 42.14 -37.84
N GLY A 83 -28.04 40.91 -38.31
CA GLY A 83 -27.86 40.46 -39.72
C GLY A 83 -26.44 39.99 -40.12
N LEU A 84 -26.23 39.11 -41.11
CA LEU A 84 -27.11 38.28 -41.97
C LEU A 84 -26.47 36.86 -42.08
N GLU A 85 -27.13 35.71 -42.32
CA GLU A 85 -28.49 35.31 -42.79
C GLU A 85 -28.62 35.07 -44.33
N CYS A 86 -29.31 33.99 -44.70
CA CYS A 86 -29.65 33.45 -46.04
C CYS A 86 -28.49 32.93 -46.93
N LEU A 87 -28.57 31.78 -47.61
CA LEU A 87 -29.67 30.82 -47.89
C LEU A 87 -29.17 29.35 -47.68
N ARG A 88 -29.94 28.25 -47.67
CA ARG A 88 -31.39 27.99 -47.93
C ARG A 88 -31.94 26.76 -47.15
N THR A 89 -32.87 26.01 -47.75
CA THR A 89 -33.69 24.88 -47.25
C THR A 89 -33.20 23.52 -47.83
N THR A 90 -33.62 22.32 -47.39
CA THR A 90 -34.96 21.77 -46.99
C THR A 90 -34.71 20.38 -46.28
N LEU A 91 -35.60 19.51 -45.74
CA LEU A 91 -37.06 19.28 -45.78
C LEU A 91 -37.58 18.33 -44.64
N TRP A 92 -38.52 18.79 -43.79
CA TRP A 92 -39.42 18.04 -42.84
C TRP A 92 -38.76 17.24 -41.66
N ALA A 93 -39.21 17.27 -40.40
CA ALA A 93 -40.54 17.20 -39.73
C ALA A 93 -41.12 15.76 -39.65
N VAL A 94 -41.67 15.22 -38.55
CA VAL A 94 -42.46 15.70 -37.38
C VAL A 94 -42.19 14.74 -36.18
N PHE A 95 -42.47 14.93 -34.88
CA PHE A 95 -42.60 16.00 -33.86
C PHE A 95 -43.23 15.34 -32.60
N TRP A 96 -43.01 15.91 -31.42
CA TRP A 96 -43.50 15.54 -30.07
C TRP A 96 -45.05 15.36 -29.88
N CYS A 97 -45.51 14.50 -28.95
CA CYS A 97 -46.26 14.89 -27.71
C CYS A 97 -47.14 13.80 -26.99
N VAL A 98 -46.88 13.60 -25.68
CA VAL A 98 -47.84 13.65 -24.52
C VAL A 98 -49.00 12.62 -24.30
N LEU A 99 -48.93 11.96 -23.12
CA LEU A 99 -49.95 11.35 -22.21
C LEU A 99 -51.00 10.26 -22.61
N ARG A 100 -50.87 9.11 -21.92
CA ARG A 100 -51.88 8.27 -21.20
C ARG A 100 -53.27 7.89 -21.81
N LEU A 101 -53.44 6.56 -21.88
CA LEU A 101 -54.59 5.71 -21.46
C LEU A 101 -55.74 5.33 -22.43
N PHE A 102 -56.21 4.08 -22.19
CA PHE A 102 -57.48 3.42 -22.58
C PHE A 102 -57.70 2.70 -23.96
N ARG A 103 -57.53 1.36 -23.87
CA ARG A 103 -58.42 0.27 -24.35
C ARG A 103 -58.45 -0.22 -25.82
N SER A 104 -58.65 -1.56 -25.91
CA SER A 104 -59.04 -2.43 -27.05
C SER A 104 -57.97 -2.79 -28.11
N GLY A 105 -57.89 -4.04 -28.63
CA GLY A 105 -58.41 -5.31 -28.09
C GLY A 105 -58.64 -6.46 -29.09
N ARG A 106 -58.21 -7.70 -28.74
CA ARG A 106 -58.43 -9.02 -29.44
C ARG A 106 -57.62 -9.20 -30.76
N LEU A 107 -57.35 -10.40 -31.30
CA LEU A 107 -57.75 -11.81 -31.09
C LEU A 107 -56.48 -12.71 -30.95
N ALA A 108 -56.37 -13.72 -30.06
CA ALA A 108 -56.88 -15.11 -30.10
C ALA A 108 -56.08 -16.08 -31.03
N ALA A 109 -55.87 -17.39 -30.76
CA ALA A 109 -56.37 -18.30 -29.71
C ALA A 109 -55.52 -19.61 -29.56
N SER A 110 -55.58 -20.28 -28.40
CA SER A 110 -55.72 -21.76 -28.26
C SER A 110 -55.94 -22.19 -26.79
N GLU A 111 -56.55 -23.36 -26.57
CA GLU A 111 -57.04 -23.95 -25.29
C GLU A 111 -56.79 -25.49 -25.32
N PRO A 112 -56.98 -26.34 -24.26
CA PRO A 112 -58.22 -26.49 -23.45
C PRO A 112 -58.06 -26.83 -21.93
N SER A 113 -59.19 -27.09 -21.24
CA SER A 113 -59.35 -27.25 -19.78
C SER A 113 -59.34 -28.72 -19.24
N PRO A 114 -59.45 -28.92 -17.89
CA PRO A 114 -60.62 -29.64 -17.36
C PRO A 114 -61.23 -29.12 -16.01
N PRO A 115 -62.38 -29.66 -15.53
CA PRO A 115 -63.19 -29.18 -14.37
C PRO A 115 -63.42 -30.29 -13.27
N PRO A 116 -64.52 -30.33 -12.46
CA PRO A 116 -64.96 -29.43 -11.36
C PRO A 116 -65.24 -30.17 -10.00
N VAL A 117 -66.03 -29.56 -9.10
CA VAL A 117 -66.46 -30.00 -7.75
C VAL A 117 -67.68 -30.95 -7.75
N GLU A 118 -67.77 -31.88 -6.77
CA GLU A 118 -69.08 -32.43 -6.29
C GLU A 118 -69.08 -32.82 -4.78
N THR A 119 -70.07 -33.61 -4.29
CA THR A 119 -70.63 -33.48 -2.92
C THR A 119 -70.83 -34.79 -2.09
N SER A 120 -71.36 -34.65 -0.86
CA SER A 120 -71.77 -35.69 0.14
C SER A 120 -70.65 -36.24 1.07
N MET A 121 -70.90 -36.88 2.23
CA MET A 121 -72.16 -37.39 2.85
C MET A 121 -72.08 -37.40 4.41
N TRP A 122 -73.22 -37.53 5.11
CA TRP A 122 -73.35 -37.69 6.59
C TRP A 122 -73.35 -39.19 7.01
N PRO A 123 -72.94 -39.55 8.25
CA PRO A 123 -73.98 -39.88 9.26
C PRO A 123 -73.66 -39.63 10.77
N ARG A 124 -74.72 -39.19 11.46
CA ARG A 124 -75.02 -39.11 12.91
C ARG A 124 -74.34 -40.12 13.88
N ARG A 125 -73.94 -39.62 15.09
CA ARG A 125 -74.21 -40.09 16.50
C ARG A 125 -73.14 -39.48 17.46
N LEU A 126 -73.30 -39.21 18.76
CA LEU A 126 -74.45 -39.33 19.71
C LEU A 126 -74.28 -38.38 20.95
N ILE A 127 -75.28 -37.52 21.24
CA ILE A 127 -75.74 -36.92 22.53
C ILE A 127 -74.75 -36.53 23.68
N GLY A 128 -74.87 -35.27 24.15
CA GLY A 128 -74.60 -34.79 25.53
C GLY A 128 -74.44 -33.25 25.59
N LYS A 129 -75.41 -32.41 26.00
CA LYS A 129 -75.94 -32.08 27.36
C LYS A 129 -74.87 -31.51 28.33
N HIS A 130 -75.05 -30.38 29.05
CA HIS A 130 -76.20 -29.45 29.20
C HIS A 130 -75.76 -28.03 29.69
N GLN A 131 -76.56 -27.01 29.35
CA GLN A 131 -76.93 -25.80 30.15
C GLN A 131 -75.91 -24.70 30.57
N HIS A 132 -76.20 -23.50 30.03
CA HIS A 132 -76.20 -22.15 30.63
C HIS A 132 -76.55 -22.01 32.13
N PRO A 133 -76.52 -20.79 32.74
CA PRO A 133 -75.53 -19.67 32.67
C PRO A 133 -75.30 -19.02 34.06
N MET A 134 -74.54 -17.90 34.14
CA MET A 134 -74.98 -16.61 34.74
C MET A 134 -73.83 -15.59 34.83
N ARG A 135 -74.17 -14.31 35.02
CA ARG A 135 -73.24 -13.19 35.30
C ARG A 135 -72.90 -13.14 36.79
N ASN A 136 -71.78 -12.50 37.15
CA ASN A 136 -71.83 -11.21 37.86
C ASN A 136 -70.46 -10.50 37.88
N LEU A 137 -70.50 -9.16 37.91
CA LEU A 137 -69.37 -8.32 38.29
C LEU A 137 -69.45 -8.07 39.80
N SER A 138 -68.33 -8.16 40.50
CA SER A 138 -68.12 -7.46 41.76
C SER A 138 -66.62 -7.30 42.03
N THR A 139 -66.15 -6.05 42.06
CA THR A 139 -64.74 -5.69 42.22
C THR A 139 -64.22 -6.00 43.64
N VAL A 140 -63.14 -6.76 43.74
CA VAL A 140 -62.24 -6.77 44.91
C VAL A 140 -60.80 -6.76 44.37
N GLY A 141 -59.94 -5.91 44.92
CA GLY A 141 -58.56 -5.77 44.48
C GLY A 141 -57.73 -7.00 44.85
N SER A 142 -57.20 -7.70 43.84
CA SER A 142 -56.14 -8.68 44.02
C SER A 142 -54.83 -8.06 43.53
N PHE A 143 -53.87 -7.88 44.44
CA PHE A 143 -52.48 -7.67 44.06
C PHE A 143 -52.01 -8.94 43.35
N ARG A 144 -51.97 -8.93 42.01
CA ARG A 144 -51.16 -9.89 41.28
C ARG A 144 -49.71 -9.60 41.61
N SER A 145 -49.13 -10.39 42.51
CA SER A 145 -47.70 -10.65 42.48
C SER A 145 -47.34 -11.01 41.04
N ARG A 146 -46.60 -10.14 40.37
CA ARG A 146 -45.65 -10.59 39.35
C ARG A 146 -44.66 -11.44 40.13
N ARG A 147 -44.77 -12.77 40.06
CA ARG A 147 -43.58 -13.58 40.28
C ARG A 147 -42.57 -13.13 39.22
N PRO A 148 -41.32 -12.80 39.55
CA PRO A 148 -40.30 -12.74 38.53
C PRO A 148 -40.32 -14.08 37.79
N ARG A 149 -40.30 -14.02 36.46
CA ARG A 149 -40.16 -15.23 35.67
C ARG A 149 -38.68 -15.57 35.74
N VAL A 150 -38.32 -16.42 36.71
CA VAL A 150 -37.02 -17.08 36.72
C VAL A 150 -37.04 -17.99 35.50
N GLU A 151 -36.46 -17.51 34.42
CA GLU A 151 -36.11 -18.32 33.25
C GLU A 151 -34.96 -19.24 33.68
N SER A 152 -34.93 -20.47 33.19
CA SER A 152 -33.90 -21.42 33.65
C SER A 152 -32.53 -20.92 33.19
N LEU A 153 -31.48 -21.18 33.97
CA LEU A 153 -30.11 -21.03 33.49
C LEU A 153 -29.90 -21.90 32.23
N GLU A 154 -30.64 -23.02 32.13
CA GLU A 154 -30.73 -23.88 30.95
C GLU A 154 -31.39 -23.19 29.74
N ASP A 155 -32.35 -22.28 29.95
CA ASP A 155 -32.99 -21.49 28.87
C ASP A 155 -32.03 -20.39 28.36
N ARG A 156 -31.21 -19.81 29.24
CA ARG A 156 -30.19 -18.81 28.85
C ARG A 156 -29.01 -19.44 28.09
N ARG A 157 -28.59 -20.66 28.44
CA ARG A 157 -27.54 -21.43 27.74
C ARG A 157 -27.98 -21.93 26.34
N LEU A 158 -29.21 -21.62 25.90
CA LEU A 158 -29.76 -21.93 24.57
C LEU A 158 -29.76 -20.74 23.57
N LEU A 159 -29.35 -19.54 23.98
CA LEU A 159 -29.22 -18.35 23.12
C LEU A 159 -27.75 -18.00 22.83
N VAL A 160 -26.99 -19.01 22.38
CA VAL A 160 -25.62 -18.82 21.89
C VAL A 160 -25.68 -18.19 20.50
N ALA A 161 -25.14 -16.98 20.36
CA ALA A 161 -25.15 -16.22 19.10
C ALA A 161 -24.32 -16.93 18.01
N THR A 162 -24.80 -16.90 16.77
CA THR A 162 -24.06 -17.32 15.56
C THR A 162 -23.44 -16.11 14.89
N ILE A 163 -22.11 -16.11 14.70
CA ILE A 163 -21.38 -14.98 14.12
C ILE A 163 -20.89 -15.30 12.72
N SER A 164 -21.03 -14.37 11.77
CA SER A 164 -20.51 -14.53 10.41
C SER A 164 -19.93 -13.23 9.85
N VAL A 165 -18.90 -13.34 9.01
CA VAL A 165 -18.22 -12.21 8.36
C VAL A 165 -18.40 -12.25 6.85
N THR A 166 -18.55 -11.07 6.24
CA THR A 166 -18.61 -10.90 4.79
C THR A 166 -17.77 -9.71 4.35
N ALA A 167 -17.18 -9.76 3.15
CA ALA A 167 -16.49 -8.62 2.53
C ALA A 167 -17.47 -7.89 1.61
N GLU A 168 -17.58 -6.57 1.78
CA GLU A 168 -18.47 -5.73 0.98
C GLU A 168 -17.87 -5.40 -0.40
N THR A 169 -18.73 -5.19 -1.41
CA THR A 169 -18.27 -4.78 -2.74
C THR A 169 -17.87 -3.29 -2.75
N PRO A 170 -16.66 -2.91 -3.20
CA PRO A 170 -15.67 -3.74 -3.89
C PRO A 170 -14.76 -4.56 -2.96
N VAL A 171 -14.74 -5.87 -3.17
CA VAL A 171 -13.83 -6.80 -2.47
C VAL A 171 -12.40 -6.81 -3.04
N ALA A 172 -12.12 -6.04 -4.09
CA ALA A 172 -10.78 -5.88 -4.64
C ALA A 172 -10.55 -4.41 -5.00
N ILE A 173 -9.44 -3.83 -4.54
CA ILE A 173 -9.13 -2.40 -4.68
C ILE A 173 -7.65 -2.19 -4.99
N ALA A 174 -7.33 -1.23 -5.86
CA ALA A 174 -5.93 -0.83 -6.04
C ALA A 174 -5.38 -0.11 -4.80
N GLU A 175 -4.09 -0.34 -4.52
CA GLU A 175 -3.24 0.28 -3.50
C GLU A 175 -3.38 1.82 -3.48
N ASP A 176 -4.34 2.30 -2.70
CA ASP A 176 -4.77 3.70 -2.69
C ASP A 176 -5.46 4.00 -1.34
N PRO A 177 -4.86 4.84 -0.48
CA PRO A 177 -5.40 5.10 0.86
C PRO A 177 -6.74 5.87 0.85
N ALA A 178 -7.17 6.39 -0.30
CA ALA A 178 -8.52 6.92 -0.48
C ALA A 178 -9.59 5.82 -0.52
N LYS A 179 -9.24 4.59 -0.91
CA LYS A 179 -10.13 3.42 -0.95
C LYS A 179 -10.20 2.70 0.40
N ARG A 180 -11.06 1.69 0.51
CA ARG A 180 -11.11 0.70 1.60
C ARG A 180 -11.87 -0.55 1.15
N ILE A 181 -11.56 -1.69 1.73
CA ILE A 181 -12.45 -2.84 1.82
C ILE A 181 -13.20 -2.70 3.15
N VAL A 182 -14.49 -3.01 3.18
CA VAL A 182 -15.26 -3.10 4.42
C VAL A 182 -15.58 -4.57 4.66
N TYR A 183 -15.35 -5.05 5.88
CA TYR A 183 -15.79 -6.34 6.35
C TYR A 183 -16.92 -6.15 7.34
N SER A 184 -18.08 -6.72 7.04
CA SER A 184 -19.27 -6.68 7.88
C SER A 184 -19.35 -7.97 8.70
N MET A 185 -19.15 -7.86 10.01
CA MET A 185 -19.30 -8.93 10.99
C MET A 185 -20.72 -8.85 11.56
N THR A 186 -21.44 -9.97 11.61
CA THR A 186 -22.89 -10.01 11.88
C THR A 186 -23.27 -11.11 12.86
N ARG A 187 -24.28 -10.84 13.70
CA ARG A 187 -24.84 -11.79 14.67
C ARG A 187 -26.37 -11.94 14.56
N ASP A 188 -26.88 -13.10 14.95
CA ASP A 188 -28.32 -13.45 14.91
C ASP A 188 -29.08 -13.20 16.23
N GLU A 189 -28.36 -13.14 17.34
CA GLU A 189 -28.83 -12.81 18.70
C GLU A 189 -28.30 -11.42 19.09
N THR A 190 -29.14 -10.57 19.68
CA THR A 190 -28.84 -9.14 19.96
C THR A 190 -29.25 -8.64 21.34
N ASP A 191 -29.91 -9.44 22.17
CA ASP A 191 -30.49 -8.96 23.44
C ASP A 191 -29.39 -8.58 24.46
N ASP A 192 -28.26 -9.30 24.48
CA ASP A 192 -27.09 -9.06 25.33
C ASP A 192 -25.90 -8.41 24.56
N ILE A 193 -24.90 -7.88 25.27
CA ILE A 193 -23.58 -7.51 24.72
C ILE A 193 -22.75 -8.77 24.37
N LEU A 194 -21.87 -8.68 23.36
CA LEU A 194 -21.01 -9.79 22.93
C LEU A 194 -19.69 -9.36 22.29
N THR A 195 -18.57 -9.83 22.81
CA THR A 195 -17.22 -9.66 22.25
C THR A 195 -16.82 -10.89 21.43
N VAL A 196 -16.39 -10.67 20.18
CA VAL A 196 -16.00 -11.69 19.21
C VAL A 196 -14.53 -11.57 18.87
N LYS A 197 -13.82 -12.70 18.82
CA LYS A 197 -12.39 -12.78 18.44
C LYS A 197 -12.28 -13.03 16.93
N PHE A 198 -11.46 -12.24 16.25
CA PHE A 198 -11.16 -12.44 14.83
C PHE A 198 -9.67 -12.33 14.55
N GLN A 199 -9.27 -12.81 13.38
CA GLN A 199 -7.91 -12.73 12.87
C GLN A 199 -7.89 -12.06 11.51
N LEU A 200 -6.98 -11.09 11.36
CA LEU A 200 -6.48 -10.62 10.08
C LEU A 200 -5.32 -11.52 9.65
N SER A 201 -5.35 -11.96 8.40
CA SER A 201 -4.39 -12.91 7.82
C SER A 201 -4.36 -12.73 6.31
N GLY A 202 -3.55 -13.51 5.59
CA GLY A 202 -3.49 -13.50 4.14
C GLY A 202 -2.05 -13.43 3.64
N ASP A 203 -1.89 -12.86 2.45
CA ASP A 203 -0.57 -12.59 1.85
C ASP A 203 -0.05 -11.20 2.23
N ALA A 204 -0.95 -10.23 2.42
CA ALA A 204 -0.63 -8.87 2.87
C ALA A 204 -0.39 -8.78 4.39
N VAL A 205 0.50 -7.90 4.81
CA VAL A 205 1.01 -7.67 6.17
C VAL A 205 0.42 -6.39 6.78
N TYR A 206 -0.03 -6.52 8.02
CA TYR A 206 -0.60 -5.41 8.80
C TYR A 206 0.46 -4.36 9.15
N ASP A 207 0.09 -3.08 9.05
CA ASP A 207 0.92 -1.87 9.22
C ASP A 207 2.13 -1.75 8.25
N VAL A 208 2.22 -2.63 7.25
CA VAL A 208 3.13 -2.48 6.10
C VAL A 208 2.30 -2.18 4.85
N ASP A 209 1.40 -3.09 4.48
CA ASP A 209 0.67 -3.04 3.21
C ASP A 209 -0.76 -2.51 3.41
N TYR A 210 -1.28 -2.62 4.64
CA TYR A 210 -2.57 -2.03 5.04
C TYR A 210 -2.65 -1.65 6.51
N THR A 211 -3.49 -0.64 6.79
CA THR A 211 -4.04 -0.39 8.13
C THR A 211 -5.45 -0.95 8.20
N ALA A 212 -5.82 -1.58 9.31
CA ALA A 212 -7.21 -1.88 9.61
C ALA A 212 -7.71 -0.97 10.74
N ARG A 213 -8.99 -0.63 10.72
CA ARG A 213 -9.68 0.06 11.82
C ARG A 213 -11.17 -0.12 11.70
N GLU A 214 -11.87 0.17 12.77
CA GLU A 214 -13.32 0.31 12.79
C GLU A 214 -13.86 1.39 11.82
N VAL A 215 -15.15 1.32 11.50
CA VAL A 215 -15.91 2.38 10.78
C VAL A 215 -16.64 3.32 11.74
N GLU A 216 -17.41 2.82 12.72
CA GLU A 216 -18.20 3.61 13.70
C GLU A 216 -18.40 2.86 15.05
N ASN A 217 -18.13 3.55 16.18
CA ASN A 217 -18.49 3.28 17.60
C ASN A 217 -17.42 2.77 18.60
N ASP A 218 -16.13 2.74 18.26
CA ASP A 218 -15.01 2.30 19.15
C ASP A 218 -15.15 0.83 19.66
N THR A 219 -15.70 -0.05 18.81
CA THR A 219 -16.04 -1.46 19.06
C THR A 219 -14.96 -2.48 18.69
N ILE A 220 -13.98 -2.10 17.86
CA ILE A 220 -12.92 -3.00 17.39
C ILE A 220 -11.59 -2.64 18.04
N PHE A 221 -11.00 -3.60 18.73
CA PHE A 221 -9.73 -3.44 19.45
C PHE A 221 -8.63 -4.29 18.81
N PHE A 222 -7.49 -3.67 18.57
CA PHE A 222 -6.24 -4.30 18.15
C PHE A 222 -5.23 -4.20 19.30
N PRO A 223 -4.34 -5.19 19.49
CA PRO A 223 -3.28 -5.10 20.50
C PRO A 223 -2.32 -3.95 20.19
N GLU A 224 -1.76 -3.30 21.21
CA GLU A 224 -0.81 -2.18 21.02
C GLU A 224 0.43 -2.58 20.19
N ASP A 225 1.01 -3.76 20.47
CA ASP A 225 2.15 -4.34 19.75
C ASP A 225 1.71 -5.55 18.88
N PRO A 226 1.17 -5.34 17.66
CA PRO A 226 0.80 -6.43 16.76
C PRO A 226 2.04 -7.18 16.24
N PRO A 227 1.94 -8.49 15.95
CA PRO A 227 3.07 -9.28 15.47
C PRO A 227 3.57 -8.80 14.11
N ALA A 228 4.85 -8.46 14.00
CA ALA A 228 5.50 -7.96 12.78
C ALA A 228 5.53 -8.94 11.58
N SER A 229 4.98 -10.14 11.74
CA SER A 229 4.71 -11.08 10.64
C SER A 229 3.71 -12.15 11.11
N GLY A 230 2.72 -12.48 10.29
CA GLY A 230 1.70 -13.49 10.59
C GLY A 230 0.34 -12.90 10.93
N PRO A 231 -0.60 -13.70 11.46
CA PRO A 231 -1.97 -13.24 11.68
C PRO A 231 -2.07 -12.31 12.91
N VAL A 232 -2.64 -11.12 12.71
CA VAL A 232 -2.99 -10.21 13.81
C VAL A 232 -4.34 -10.64 14.37
N THR A 233 -4.37 -10.92 15.68
CA THR A 233 -5.62 -11.25 16.40
C THR A 233 -6.21 -9.98 17.00
N ALA A 234 -7.53 -9.82 16.94
CA ALA A 234 -8.26 -8.65 17.39
C ALA A 234 -9.65 -9.02 17.91
N THR A 235 -10.34 -8.08 18.56
CA THR A 235 -11.73 -8.27 19.04
C THR A 235 -12.70 -7.27 18.42
N ALA A 236 -13.97 -7.65 18.36
CA ALA A 236 -15.11 -6.84 17.91
C ALA A 236 -16.27 -7.00 18.90
N THR A 237 -16.70 -5.91 19.53
CA THR A 237 -17.77 -5.91 20.54
C THR A 237 -19.08 -5.39 19.96
N PHE A 238 -20.14 -6.20 20.05
CA PHE A 238 -21.50 -5.83 19.66
C PHE A 238 -22.28 -5.40 20.90
N TYR A 239 -22.80 -4.18 20.93
CA TYR A 239 -23.62 -3.67 22.03
C TYR A 239 -25.06 -4.23 22.01
N PRO A 240 -25.84 -4.13 23.10
CA PRO A 240 -27.23 -4.61 23.15
C PRO A 240 -28.10 -3.91 22.10
N GLY A 241 -28.76 -4.71 21.26
CA GLY A 241 -29.55 -4.28 20.09
C GLY A 241 -28.75 -4.11 18.79
N GLU A 242 -27.42 -4.25 18.81
CA GLU A 242 -26.55 -4.18 17.65
C GLU A 242 -26.35 -5.57 17.01
N SER A 243 -26.58 -5.67 15.70
CA SER A 243 -26.46 -6.92 14.94
C SER A 243 -25.25 -6.97 13.99
N THR A 244 -24.51 -5.87 13.85
CA THR A 244 -23.49 -5.66 12.81
C THR A 244 -22.37 -4.77 13.33
N VAL A 245 -21.12 -5.16 13.12
CA VAL A 245 -19.91 -4.35 13.34
C VAL A 245 -19.08 -4.30 12.06
N GLU A 246 -18.57 -3.13 11.68
CA GLU A 246 -17.84 -2.92 10.42
C GLU A 246 -16.34 -2.63 10.61
N LEU A 247 -15.49 -3.43 9.96
CA LEU A 247 -14.04 -3.22 9.86
C LEU A 247 -13.65 -2.63 8.50
N SER A 248 -13.03 -1.45 8.51
CA SER A 248 -12.41 -0.80 7.34
C SER A 248 -10.93 -1.16 7.21
N VAL A 249 -10.60 -2.05 6.28
CA VAL A 249 -9.21 -2.26 5.80
C VAL A 249 -8.87 -1.23 4.73
N LYS A 250 -7.75 -0.52 4.89
CA LYS A 250 -7.23 0.46 3.95
C LYS A 250 -5.81 0.12 3.54
N PRO A 251 -5.51 0.01 2.23
CA PRO A 251 -4.13 -0.06 1.77
C PRO A 251 -3.34 1.12 2.31
N ILE A 252 -2.15 0.82 2.82
CA ILE A 252 -1.05 1.77 2.82
C ILE A 252 -0.65 1.95 1.34
N ARG A 253 0.07 3.02 1.04
CA ARG A 253 0.69 3.18 -0.27
C ARG A 253 2.12 3.66 -0.10
N ASP A 254 3.07 2.96 -0.70
CA ASP A 254 4.48 3.25 -0.52
C ASP A 254 5.22 3.55 -1.86
N SER A 255 6.30 2.87 -2.19
CA SER A 255 7.08 2.98 -3.43
C SER A 255 7.78 1.68 -3.84
N LEU A 256 7.47 0.56 -3.18
CA LEU A 256 7.74 -0.79 -3.66
C LEU A 256 6.81 -1.10 -4.85
N ILE A 257 7.00 -2.26 -5.47
CA ILE A 257 6.24 -2.72 -6.63
C ILE A 257 5.88 -4.17 -6.34
N GLU A 258 4.59 -4.40 -6.11
CA GLU A 258 4.08 -5.57 -5.38
C GLU A 258 2.89 -6.18 -6.14
N ARG A 259 2.64 -7.46 -5.89
CA ARG A 259 1.62 -8.25 -6.61
C ARG A 259 0.22 -7.95 -6.07
N ASP A 260 -0.78 -8.62 -6.63
CA ASP A 260 -2.11 -8.68 -5.98
C ASP A 260 -2.00 -9.53 -4.71
N GLU A 261 -2.45 -9.00 -3.58
CA GLU A 261 -2.33 -9.61 -2.25
C GLU A 261 -3.66 -9.65 -1.50
N ASP A 262 -3.96 -10.79 -0.88
CA ASP A 262 -5.21 -10.99 -0.15
C ASP A 262 -5.06 -10.58 1.32
N VAL A 263 -6.07 -9.86 1.82
CA VAL A 263 -6.39 -9.73 3.25
C VAL A 263 -7.59 -10.62 3.54
N VAL A 264 -7.52 -11.39 4.62
CA VAL A 264 -8.52 -12.38 5.04
C VAL A 264 -8.89 -12.15 6.49
N VAL A 265 -10.13 -11.71 6.73
CA VAL A 265 -10.73 -11.65 8.06
C VAL A 265 -11.36 -13.01 8.36
N THR A 266 -10.98 -13.64 9.47
CA THR A 266 -11.52 -14.92 9.95
C THR A 266 -12.05 -14.77 11.36
N ILE A 267 -13.32 -15.11 11.59
CA ILE A 267 -13.89 -15.26 12.93
C ILE A 267 -13.31 -16.53 13.56
N VAL A 268 -12.68 -16.38 14.71
CA VAL A 268 -12.15 -17.47 15.52
C VAL A 268 -13.23 -17.87 16.53
N SER A 269 -13.33 -19.14 16.92
CA SER A 269 -14.18 -19.52 18.05
C SER A 269 -13.57 -19.03 19.37
N ALA A 270 -14.36 -18.43 20.25
CA ALA A 270 -14.01 -18.38 21.66
C ALA A 270 -14.16 -19.78 22.30
N ASP A 271 -13.29 -20.10 23.25
CA ASP A 271 -13.49 -21.23 24.15
C ASP A 271 -14.66 -20.95 25.10
N GLU A 272 -15.35 -22.00 25.56
CA GLU A 272 -16.36 -21.84 26.61
C GLU A 272 -15.65 -21.61 27.95
N PHE A 273 -16.00 -20.51 28.62
CA PHE A 273 -15.52 -20.16 29.96
C PHE A 273 -16.72 -19.91 30.88
N GLY A 274 -16.59 -20.30 32.15
CA GLY A 274 -17.67 -20.28 33.13
C GLY A 274 -17.81 -18.93 33.87
N PRO A 275 -18.74 -18.86 34.82
CA PRO A 275 -18.73 -17.84 35.87
C PRO A 275 -17.38 -17.83 36.60
N VAL A 276 -16.80 -16.64 36.85
CA VAL A 276 -15.58 -16.54 37.65
C VAL A 276 -15.85 -16.78 39.14
N TYR A 277 -14.88 -17.43 39.80
CA TYR A 277 -14.87 -17.84 41.20
C TYR A 277 -13.60 -17.43 41.96
N GLY A 278 -12.72 -16.66 41.31
CA GLY A 278 -11.50 -16.08 41.88
C GLY A 278 -10.67 -15.37 40.82
N ALA A 279 -9.92 -14.36 41.21
CA ALA A 279 -9.12 -13.52 40.31
C ALA A 279 -7.81 -13.06 40.97
N ALA A 280 -6.76 -12.87 40.17
CA ALA A 280 -5.45 -12.42 40.67
C ALA A 280 -4.70 -11.59 39.62
N ALA A 281 -4.14 -10.45 40.02
CA ALA A 281 -3.25 -9.65 39.17
C ALA A 281 -1.85 -10.32 39.07
N HIS A 282 -1.13 -10.13 37.97
CA HIS A 282 0.26 -10.60 37.81
C HIS A 282 1.14 -9.51 37.18
N PHE A 283 1.98 -8.88 38.01
CA PHE A 283 2.73 -7.66 37.69
C PHE A 283 3.99 -7.92 36.83
N VAL A 284 3.81 -8.27 35.55
CA VAL A 284 4.91 -8.50 34.60
C VAL A 284 5.84 -7.29 34.52
N THR A 285 5.28 -6.07 34.49
CA THR A 285 6.03 -4.81 34.63
C THR A 285 5.19 -3.72 35.30
N ARG A 286 5.78 -2.56 35.59
CA ARG A 286 5.05 -1.34 36.04
C ARG A 286 4.07 -0.74 35.02
N GLN A 287 3.89 -1.37 33.87
CA GLN A 287 2.98 -0.95 32.80
C GLN A 287 2.27 -2.16 32.15
N GLN A 288 2.42 -3.37 32.69
CA GLN A 288 1.80 -4.58 32.16
C GLN A 288 1.46 -5.51 33.32
N THR A 289 0.17 -5.79 33.46
CA THR A 289 -0.38 -6.65 34.50
C THR A 289 -1.31 -7.65 33.81
N ASP A 290 -0.95 -8.93 33.86
CA ASP A 290 -1.78 -10.00 33.30
C ASP A 290 -2.80 -10.40 34.39
N TYR A 291 -4.09 -10.43 34.07
CA TYR A 291 -5.13 -10.77 35.05
C TYR A 291 -5.49 -12.25 34.91
N TYR A 292 -5.25 -13.03 35.94
CA TYR A 292 -5.63 -14.45 36.00
C TYR A 292 -7.04 -14.56 36.59
N VAL A 293 -7.87 -15.44 36.02
CA VAL A 293 -9.22 -15.74 36.50
C VAL A 293 -9.50 -17.24 36.46
N VAL A 294 -10.27 -17.75 37.42
CA VAL A 294 -10.67 -19.17 37.50
C VAL A 294 -12.19 -19.31 37.52
N ASP A 295 -12.73 -20.37 36.91
CA ASP A 295 -14.18 -20.64 36.85
C ASP A 295 -14.64 -21.88 37.65
N ASP A 296 -15.97 -22.12 37.68
CA ASP A 296 -16.61 -23.24 38.39
C ASP A 296 -16.24 -24.63 37.87
N GLU A 297 -15.68 -24.70 36.65
CA GLU A 297 -15.17 -25.91 35.99
C GLU A 297 -13.63 -26.02 36.14
N ASN A 298 -13.02 -25.24 37.06
CA ASN A 298 -11.59 -25.14 37.35
C ASN A 298 -10.71 -24.73 36.16
N ARG A 299 -11.26 -24.09 35.12
CA ARG A 299 -10.45 -23.53 34.04
C ARG A 299 -9.77 -22.26 34.53
N LEU A 300 -8.45 -22.18 34.38
CA LEU A 300 -7.69 -20.95 34.51
C LEU A 300 -7.65 -20.27 33.14
N ALA A 301 -7.81 -18.95 33.12
CA ALA A 301 -7.58 -18.12 31.95
C ALA A 301 -6.80 -16.86 32.33
N THR A 302 -6.14 -16.25 31.34
CA THR A 302 -5.72 -14.85 31.43
C THR A 302 -6.74 -13.92 30.77
N VAL A 303 -6.77 -12.69 31.26
CA VAL A 303 -7.66 -11.61 30.86
C VAL A 303 -6.85 -10.47 30.28
N ASP A 304 -7.13 -10.17 29.01
CA ASP A 304 -6.63 -9.01 28.28
C ASP A 304 -7.59 -7.84 28.53
N ILE A 305 -7.17 -6.90 29.39
CA ILE A 305 -7.97 -5.77 29.87
C ILE A 305 -8.23 -4.69 28.81
N GLU A 306 -7.54 -4.72 27.68
CA GLU A 306 -7.71 -3.75 26.58
C GLU A 306 -8.75 -4.22 25.57
N THR A 307 -8.64 -5.48 25.14
CA THR A 307 -9.45 -6.07 24.08
C THR A 307 -10.70 -6.79 24.60
N GLY A 308 -10.77 -7.04 25.90
CA GLY A 308 -11.82 -7.79 26.56
C GLY A 308 -11.74 -9.31 26.34
N CYS A 309 -10.58 -9.82 25.94
CA CYS A 309 -10.42 -11.22 25.57
C CYS A 309 -10.04 -12.10 26.78
N VAL A 310 -10.77 -13.20 26.96
CA VAL A 310 -10.39 -14.29 27.86
C VAL A 310 -9.57 -15.31 27.07
N HIS A 311 -8.42 -15.72 27.59
CA HIS A 311 -7.55 -16.75 27.01
C HIS A 311 -7.39 -17.93 27.97
N VAL A 312 -8.15 -19.00 27.73
CA VAL A 312 -8.14 -20.20 28.57
C VAL A 312 -6.79 -20.92 28.45
N LEU A 313 -6.12 -21.12 29.59
CA LEU A 313 -4.85 -21.84 29.68
C LEU A 313 -5.06 -23.35 29.83
N GLY A 314 -6.13 -23.75 30.53
CA GLY A 314 -6.48 -25.15 30.78
C GLY A 314 -7.21 -25.35 32.11
N THR A 315 -7.59 -26.59 32.43
CA THR A 315 -8.20 -26.95 33.71
C THR A 315 -7.13 -27.29 34.75
N ILE A 316 -7.17 -26.66 35.92
CA ILE A 316 -6.26 -26.96 37.05
C ILE A 316 -6.57 -28.35 37.63
N ASP A 317 -5.54 -29.17 37.88
CA ASP A 317 -5.65 -30.53 38.47
C ASP A 317 -6.00 -30.51 39.98
N ALA A 318 -7.08 -29.81 40.34
CA ALA A 318 -7.62 -29.71 41.68
C ALA A 318 -8.81 -30.66 41.88
N THR A 319 -8.84 -31.40 42.99
CA THR A 319 -9.87 -32.43 43.26
C THR A 319 -11.21 -31.88 43.76
N GLN A 320 -11.37 -30.56 43.79
CA GLN A 320 -12.56 -29.81 44.19
C GLN A 320 -12.62 -28.52 43.37
N THR A 321 -13.81 -27.91 43.26
CA THR A 321 -13.96 -26.55 42.73
C THR A 321 -13.08 -25.57 43.50
N ILE A 322 -12.30 -24.77 42.78
CA ILE A 322 -11.50 -23.67 43.29
C ILE A 322 -12.43 -22.53 43.68
N THR A 323 -12.13 -21.91 44.82
CA THR A 323 -12.99 -20.89 45.45
C THR A 323 -12.27 -19.56 45.69
N ASP A 324 -10.96 -19.48 45.39
CA ASP A 324 -10.25 -18.25 45.01
C ASP A 324 -8.83 -18.58 44.47
N ILE A 325 -8.13 -17.59 43.90
CA ILE A 325 -6.71 -17.63 43.49
C ILE A 325 -5.98 -16.33 43.88
N ALA A 326 -4.67 -16.40 44.18
CA ALA A 326 -3.80 -15.25 44.47
C ALA A 326 -2.32 -15.59 44.24
N PHE A 327 -1.43 -14.61 44.09
CA PHE A 327 0.02 -14.85 44.03
C PHE A 327 0.72 -14.62 45.37
N THR A 328 1.91 -15.21 45.51
CA THR A 328 2.88 -14.90 46.59
C THR A 328 3.91 -13.85 46.16
N ASP A 329 4.72 -13.40 47.12
CA ASP A 329 5.88 -12.51 46.92
C ASP A 329 6.93 -13.04 45.92
N ASP A 330 6.99 -14.36 45.72
CA ASP A 330 7.90 -15.05 44.80
C ASP A 330 7.23 -15.37 43.45
N ASP A 331 6.08 -14.77 43.17
CA ASP A 331 5.22 -14.95 41.97
C ASP A 331 4.66 -16.38 41.77
N ASP A 332 4.53 -17.17 42.85
CA ASP A 332 3.80 -18.46 42.81
C ASP A 332 2.28 -18.24 42.83
N LEU A 333 1.56 -18.75 41.81
CA LEU A 333 0.09 -18.74 41.79
C LEU A 333 -0.46 -19.82 42.72
N ILE A 334 -1.22 -19.41 43.74
CA ILE A 334 -1.86 -20.30 44.71
C ILE A 334 -3.37 -20.33 44.47
N ALA A 335 -3.97 -21.51 44.57
CA ALA A 335 -5.40 -21.73 44.50
C ALA A 335 -5.93 -22.32 45.81
N ILE A 336 -7.07 -21.81 46.29
CA ILE A 336 -7.76 -22.32 47.48
C ILE A 336 -9.07 -23.00 47.11
N THR A 337 -9.46 -24.01 47.88
CA THR A 337 -10.80 -24.61 47.83
C THR A 337 -11.41 -24.60 49.24
N ALA A 338 -12.65 -25.06 49.37
CA ALA A 338 -13.37 -25.11 50.64
C ALA A 338 -12.63 -25.78 51.83
N ASP A 339 -11.66 -26.68 51.59
CA ASP A 339 -10.78 -27.25 52.64
C ASP A 339 -9.30 -27.49 52.26
N ARG A 340 -8.83 -27.12 51.05
CA ARG A 340 -7.47 -27.41 50.53
C ARG A 340 -6.77 -26.19 49.94
N LEU A 341 -5.43 -26.23 49.93
CA LEU A 341 -4.56 -25.26 49.28
C LEU A 341 -3.67 -25.97 48.23
N TYR A 342 -3.46 -25.33 47.08
CA TYR A 342 -2.64 -25.85 45.98
C TYR A 342 -1.73 -24.75 45.41
N GLN A 343 -0.50 -25.09 45.03
CA GLN A 343 0.32 -24.30 44.11
C GLN A 343 -0.07 -24.69 42.68
N VAL A 344 -0.38 -23.72 41.83
CA VAL A 344 -0.73 -23.89 40.42
C VAL A 344 0.51 -23.57 39.58
N HIS A 345 0.71 -24.31 38.49
CA HIS A 345 1.86 -24.12 37.60
C HIS A 345 1.39 -23.78 36.18
N PRO A 346 1.06 -22.50 35.87
CA PRO A 346 0.51 -22.08 34.57
C PRO A 346 1.41 -22.38 33.36
N ASP A 347 2.72 -22.57 33.58
CA ASP A 347 3.70 -22.97 32.57
C ASP A 347 3.65 -24.47 32.22
N GLN A 348 3.07 -25.30 33.11
CA GLN A 348 3.05 -26.76 33.03
C GLN A 348 1.69 -27.29 32.57
N VAL A 349 1.37 -27.00 31.30
CA VAL A 349 0.15 -27.49 30.64
C VAL A 349 0.43 -28.76 29.83
N ASP A 350 -0.23 -29.88 30.15
CA ASP A 350 -0.26 -31.09 29.32
C ASP A 350 -1.70 -31.44 28.94
N ALA A 351 -1.95 -31.65 27.64
CA ALA A 351 -3.26 -31.96 27.06
C ALA A 351 -4.44 -31.04 27.49
N GLY A 352 -4.16 -29.79 27.91
CA GLY A 352 -5.16 -28.84 28.42
C GLY A 352 -5.44 -28.94 29.93
N VAL A 353 -4.65 -29.73 30.66
CA VAL A 353 -4.63 -29.77 32.14
C VAL A 353 -3.40 -29.02 32.63
N ILE A 354 -3.60 -28.13 33.60
CA ILE A 354 -2.56 -27.35 34.28
C ILE A 354 -2.14 -28.12 35.54
N ALA A 355 -0.84 -28.35 35.70
CA ALA A 355 -0.31 -29.04 36.87
C ALA A 355 -0.59 -28.25 38.16
N ALA A 356 -0.98 -28.96 39.22
CA ALA A 356 -1.24 -28.38 40.54
C ALA A 356 -0.63 -29.24 41.65
N THR A 357 0.21 -28.64 42.49
CA THR A 357 0.81 -29.29 43.67
C THR A 357 -0.08 -29.05 44.88
N PHE A 358 -0.75 -30.09 45.37
CA PHE A 358 -1.50 -30.00 46.63
C PHE A 358 -0.55 -29.76 47.82
N ILE A 359 -0.68 -28.62 48.48
CA ILE A 359 0.16 -28.21 49.61
C ILE A 359 -0.34 -28.90 50.89
N ASN A 360 -1.52 -28.51 51.38
CA ASN A 360 -2.06 -29.03 52.64
C ASN A 360 -3.57 -28.73 52.80
N LEU A 361 -4.18 -29.26 53.86
CA LEU A 361 -5.49 -28.83 54.36
C LEU A 361 -5.30 -27.59 55.24
N HIS A 362 -5.89 -26.45 54.88
CA HIS A 362 -5.80 -25.19 55.65
C HIS A 362 -6.76 -25.14 56.84
N GLY A 363 -7.83 -25.94 56.84
CA GLY A 363 -8.77 -26.06 57.97
C GLY A 363 -9.69 -24.84 58.21
N ILE A 364 -9.69 -23.85 57.32
CA ILE A 364 -10.62 -22.71 57.34
C ILE A 364 -12.00 -23.21 56.86
N PRO A 365 -13.09 -23.03 57.63
CA PRO A 365 -14.39 -23.61 57.27
C PRO A 365 -15.00 -22.97 56.01
N SER A 366 -14.92 -23.69 54.87
CA SER A 366 -15.39 -23.20 53.57
C SER A 366 -14.68 -21.92 53.14
N ALA A 367 -13.36 -21.97 53.00
CA ALA A 367 -12.58 -20.87 52.42
C ALA A 367 -13.07 -20.50 51.01
N ASN A 368 -13.14 -19.21 50.73
CA ASN A 368 -13.56 -18.64 49.44
C ASN A 368 -13.08 -17.19 49.28
N ALA A 369 -11.92 -16.84 49.83
CA ALA A 369 -11.26 -15.58 49.57
C ALA A 369 -9.77 -15.73 49.95
N LEU A 370 -8.87 -15.20 49.15
CA LEU A 370 -7.42 -15.32 49.25
C LEU A 370 -6.77 -13.98 48.86
N ILE A 371 -5.83 -13.47 49.65
CA ILE A 371 -5.13 -12.20 49.40
C ILE A 371 -3.80 -12.46 48.70
N ASP A 372 -3.47 -11.62 47.72
CA ASP A 372 -2.12 -11.49 47.15
C ASP A 372 -1.16 -10.88 48.17
N SER A 373 -0.06 -11.55 48.49
CA SER A 373 0.86 -11.06 49.54
C SER A 373 1.68 -9.83 49.12
N ARG A 374 1.84 -9.59 47.81
CA ARG A 374 2.75 -8.56 47.27
C ARG A 374 2.33 -7.14 47.63
N ASP A 375 1.05 -6.91 47.89
CA ASP A 375 0.51 -5.60 48.27
C ASP A 375 0.47 -5.34 49.80
N GLY A 376 0.77 -6.33 50.65
CA GLY A 376 0.95 -6.10 52.08
C GLY A 376 1.13 -7.35 52.96
N ASP A 377 1.94 -7.19 54.01
CA ASP A 377 2.36 -8.28 54.91
C ASP A 377 1.60 -8.36 56.24
N PHE A 378 0.89 -7.31 56.68
CA PHE A 378 0.51 -7.11 58.11
C PHE A 378 1.69 -7.22 59.13
N GLY A 379 2.93 -7.29 58.67
CA GLY A 379 4.12 -7.71 59.41
C GLY A 379 4.34 -9.23 59.51
N SER A 380 3.92 -10.01 58.51
CA SER A 380 4.22 -11.44 58.32
C SER A 380 5.68 -11.68 57.88
N GLU A 381 6.03 -12.94 57.56
CA GLU A 381 7.23 -13.20 56.76
C GLU A 381 6.86 -13.31 55.27
N SER A 382 7.86 -13.31 54.39
CA SER A 382 7.64 -13.17 52.94
C SER A 382 7.10 -14.47 52.35
N GLY A 383 6.06 -14.37 51.50
CA GLY A 383 5.36 -15.52 50.91
C GLY A 383 4.15 -16.03 51.71
N ASP A 384 3.86 -15.48 52.89
CA ASP A 384 2.65 -15.79 53.65
C ASP A 384 1.40 -15.21 52.97
N LEU A 385 0.33 -16.01 52.86
CA LEU A 385 -0.96 -15.55 52.31
C LEU A 385 -2.00 -15.32 53.40
N PHE A 386 -3.10 -14.63 53.08
CA PHE A 386 -4.25 -14.51 53.98
C PHE A 386 -5.52 -15.04 53.34
N ALA A 387 -6.41 -15.65 54.13
CA ALA A 387 -7.66 -16.23 53.64
C ALA A 387 -8.83 -16.04 54.60
N VAL A 388 -10.05 -16.06 54.05
CA VAL A 388 -11.33 -15.92 54.78
C VAL A 388 -12.31 -17.04 54.40
N GLY A 389 -13.20 -17.40 55.33
CA GLY A 389 -14.25 -18.41 55.13
C GLY A 389 -15.63 -17.80 54.84
N ALA A 390 -16.39 -18.44 53.96
CA ALA A 390 -17.70 -17.99 53.47
C ALA A 390 -18.73 -17.71 54.58
N ARG A 391 -18.54 -18.25 55.79
CA ARG A 391 -19.41 -18.05 56.96
C ARG A 391 -18.68 -17.71 58.25
N SER A 392 -17.41 -17.32 58.16
CA SER A 392 -16.61 -16.88 59.29
C SER A 392 -15.56 -15.92 58.74
N LEU A 393 -15.78 -14.63 58.96
CA LEU A 393 -15.01 -13.59 58.31
C LEU A 393 -13.64 -13.35 58.97
N ASP A 394 -13.33 -14.10 60.04
CA ASP A 394 -12.02 -14.09 60.66
C ASP A 394 -10.88 -14.25 59.62
N LEU A 395 -10.08 -13.21 59.46
CA LEU A 395 -8.89 -13.20 58.62
C LEU A 395 -7.85 -14.17 59.20
N LYS A 396 -7.46 -15.16 58.41
CA LYS A 396 -6.44 -16.16 58.77
C LYS A 396 -5.17 -15.93 57.96
N LEU A 397 -4.02 -15.94 58.63
CA LEU A 397 -2.70 -16.06 57.99
C LEU A 397 -2.46 -17.54 57.65
N LEU A 398 -2.03 -17.79 56.42
CA LEU A 398 -1.52 -19.06 55.90
C LEU A 398 0.02 -18.96 55.86
N ASP A 399 0.66 -19.54 56.88
CA ASP A 399 2.11 -19.47 57.12
C ASP A 399 2.82 -20.52 56.23
N LEU A 400 3.58 -20.04 55.24
CA LEU A 400 4.08 -20.80 54.09
C LEU A 400 5.62 -20.77 54.02
N GLU A 401 6.27 -21.93 54.10
CA GLU A 401 7.73 -22.06 53.98
C GLU A 401 8.12 -22.96 52.80
N THR A 402 9.06 -22.49 51.97
CA THR A 402 9.65 -23.29 50.88
C THR A 402 10.69 -24.27 51.44
N SER A 403 10.39 -25.56 51.36
CA SER A 403 11.18 -26.67 51.92
C SER A 403 11.51 -27.71 50.85
N ASP A 404 12.80 -27.98 50.60
CA ASP A 404 13.30 -28.84 49.52
C ASP A 404 12.66 -28.51 48.14
N ASP A 405 12.64 -27.23 47.79
CA ASP A 405 12.06 -26.65 46.55
C ASP A 405 10.53 -26.86 46.40
N LEU A 406 9.80 -27.05 47.50
CA LEU A 406 8.33 -27.18 47.54
C LEU A 406 7.71 -26.26 48.62
N LEU A 407 6.60 -25.61 48.31
CA LEU A 407 5.81 -24.84 49.30
C LEU A 407 5.15 -25.77 50.33
N VAL A 408 5.29 -25.43 51.63
CA VAL A 408 4.71 -26.19 52.75
C VAL A 408 3.95 -25.24 53.69
N LEU A 409 2.66 -25.51 53.92
CA LEU A 409 1.86 -24.82 54.92
C LEU A 409 2.25 -25.27 56.33
N GLN A 410 2.98 -24.41 57.06
CA GLN A 410 3.49 -24.64 58.41
C GLN A 410 2.40 -24.42 59.46
N SER A 411 1.66 -23.32 59.37
CA SER A 411 0.55 -23.04 60.30
C SER A 411 -0.59 -22.23 59.68
N VAL A 412 -1.71 -22.18 60.39
CA VAL A 412 -2.85 -21.30 60.07
C VAL A 412 -3.27 -20.60 61.34
N THR A 413 -3.11 -19.28 61.38
CA THR A 413 -3.36 -18.46 62.59
C THR A 413 -4.40 -17.39 62.33
N THR A 414 -5.13 -16.95 63.36
CA THR A 414 -6.14 -15.88 63.21
C THR A 414 -5.51 -14.54 63.52
N VAL A 415 -5.42 -13.66 62.52
CA VAL A 415 -4.81 -12.33 62.67
C VAL A 415 -5.84 -11.24 62.95
N PHE A 416 -7.08 -11.38 62.47
CA PHE A 416 -8.14 -10.40 62.74
C PHE A 416 -9.56 -11.02 62.73
N GLU A 417 -10.23 -10.96 63.88
CA GLU A 417 -11.63 -11.41 64.03
C GLU A 417 -12.61 -10.37 63.46
N ILE A 418 -12.88 -10.40 62.15
CA ILE A 418 -13.81 -9.46 61.48
C ILE A 418 -15.21 -9.51 62.09
N ASP A 419 -15.74 -10.71 62.35
CA ASP A 419 -17.07 -10.89 62.94
C ASP A 419 -17.17 -10.23 64.33
N THR A 420 -16.15 -10.42 65.17
CA THR A 420 -16.03 -9.75 66.48
C THR A 420 -15.91 -8.23 66.33
N ALA A 421 -15.14 -7.74 65.35
CA ALA A 421 -14.91 -6.31 65.12
C ALA A 421 -16.17 -5.57 64.62
N LEU A 422 -16.97 -6.19 63.76
CA LEU A 422 -18.27 -5.70 63.32
C LEU A 422 -19.26 -5.64 64.49
N ALA A 423 -19.40 -6.75 65.23
CA ALA A 423 -20.29 -6.84 66.38
C ALA A 423 -19.92 -5.84 67.50
N ALA A 424 -18.63 -5.62 67.75
CA ALA A 424 -18.13 -4.64 68.72
C ALA A 424 -18.48 -3.19 68.36
N ARG A 425 -18.69 -2.88 67.07
CA ARG A 425 -19.15 -1.57 66.57
C ARG A 425 -20.68 -1.46 66.42
N LEU A 426 -21.44 -2.50 66.79
CA LEU A 426 -22.89 -2.61 66.56
C LEU A 426 -23.29 -2.55 65.07
N LEU A 427 -22.38 -2.97 64.19
CA LEU A 427 -22.66 -3.19 62.77
C LEU A 427 -23.31 -4.58 62.59
N PRO A 428 -23.96 -4.86 61.44
CA PRO A 428 -24.38 -6.21 61.11
C PRO A 428 -23.17 -7.17 61.10
N SER A 429 -23.37 -8.40 61.54
CA SER A 429 -22.35 -9.46 61.59
C SER A 429 -22.92 -10.80 61.09
N ASP A 430 -23.87 -10.71 60.16
CA ASP A 430 -24.50 -11.79 59.40
C ASP A 430 -24.09 -11.73 57.91
N TYR A 431 -22.94 -11.10 57.65
CA TYR A 431 -22.23 -11.11 56.38
C TYR A 431 -21.64 -12.51 56.10
N GLN A 432 -21.53 -12.84 54.82
CA GLN A 432 -20.87 -14.03 54.28
C GLN A 432 -19.95 -13.53 53.16
N SER A 433 -18.67 -13.96 53.13
CA SER A 433 -17.76 -13.58 52.03
C SER A 433 -18.33 -14.04 50.70
N SER A 434 -18.36 -13.18 49.70
CA SER A 434 -18.90 -13.49 48.37
C SER A 434 -17.97 -14.40 47.59
N GLY A 435 -16.67 -14.13 47.65
CA GLY A 435 -15.64 -14.82 46.86
C GLY A 435 -14.25 -14.18 46.90
N ASP A 436 -14.04 -13.05 47.58
CA ASP A 436 -12.89 -12.19 47.30
C ASP A 436 -12.45 -11.29 48.47
N LEU A 437 -11.15 -11.00 48.54
CA LEU A 437 -10.49 -10.17 49.55
C LEU A 437 -9.13 -9.63 49.05
N ASP A 438 -9.00 -8.31 48.81
CA ASP A 438 -7.79 -7.71 48.18
C ASP A 438 -7.34 -6.36 48.81
N TYR A 439 -6.13 -5.90 48.50
CA TYR A 439 -5.44 -4.71 49.04
C TYR A 439 -5.61 -3.43 48.21
N LEU A 440 -6.29 -2.42 48.76
CA LEU A 440 -6.17 -1.06 48.24
C LEU A 440 -4.72 -0.56 48.38
N SER A 441 -4.23 0.20 47.40
CA SER A 441 -2.96 0.96 47.45
C SER A 441 -2.83 2.03 48.55
N SER A 442 -3.83 2.12 49.43
CA SER A 442 -3.74 2.79 50.73
C SER A 442 -3.21 1.88 51.86
N GLY A 443 -2.89 0.63 51.56
CA GLY A 443 -2.53 -0.46 52.48
C GLY A 443 -3.72 -1.13 53.16
N ASN A 444 -4.96 -0.69 52.92
CA ASN A 444 -6.16 -1.22 53.56
C ASN A 444 -6.73 -2.40 52.76
N LEU A 445 -7.18 -3.47 53.42
CA LEU A 445 -7.94 -4.53 52.76
C LEU A 445 -9.38 -4.08 52.45
N ILE A 446 -9.95 -4.63 51.39
CA ILE A 446 -11.38 -4.72 51.14
C ILE A 446 -11.77 -6.20 51.10
N LEU A 447 -12.81 -6.57 51.85
CA LEU A 447 -13.51 -7.85 51.74
C LEU A 447 -14.84 -7.63 51.02
N SER A 448 -15.12 -8.38 49.96
CA SER A 448 -16.47 -8.44 49.36
C SER A 448 -17.35 -9.40 50.17
N ALA A 449 -18.49 -8.91 50.67
CA ALA A 449 -19.37 -9.74 51.49
C ALA A 449 -20.87 -9.44 51.31
N HIS A 450 -21.65 -10.51 51.16
CA HIS A 450 -23.10 -10.51 51.02
C HIS A 450 -23.83 -10.65 52.37
N ARG A 451 -25.02 -10.06 52.52
CA ARG A 451 -25.98 -10.41 53.60
C ARG A 451 -27.27 -11.00 53.02
N PRO A 452 -27.82 -12.11 53.55
CA PRO A 452 -29.08 -12.71 53.08
C PRO A 452 -30.36 -11.86 53.14
N SER A 453 -30.27 -10.58 53.53
CA SER A 453 -31.35 -9.59 53.49
C SER A 453 -31.11 -8.44 52.50
N GLU A 454 -29.90 -8.37 51.94
CA GLU A 454 -29.51 -7.47 50.85
C GLU A 454 -29.72 -8.19 49.51
N SER A 455 -29.49 -7.51 48.39
CA SER A 455 -29.63 -8.06 47.03
C SER A 455 -28.48 -7.66 46.12
N PHE A 456 -27.38 -7.24 46.76
CA PHE A 456 -26.12 -6.73 46.25
C PHE A 456 -25.11 -6.99 47.37
N ASP A 457 -23.82 -6.95 47.06
CA ASP A 457 -22.79 -7.14 48.09
C ASP A 457 -22.46 -5.83 48.81
N SER A 458 -21.68 -5.95 49.89
CA SER A 458 -21.14 -4.81 50.61
C SER A 458 -19.62 -4.93 50.77
N LEU A 459 -18.91 -3.85 50.45
CA LEU A 459 -17.46 -3.78 50.65
C LEU A 459 -17.12 -3.43 52.10
N ILE A 460 -16.31 -4.26 52.76
CA ILE A 460 -15.85 -4.07 54.14
C ILE A 460 -14.40 -3.56 54.12
N GLU A 461 -14.22 -2.24 54.26
CA GLU A 461 -12.91 -1.59 54.39
C GLU A 461 -12.28 -1.92 55.75
N ILE A 462 -11.19 -2.71 55.75
CA ILE A 462 -10.43 -3.11 56.94
C ILE A 462 -9.10 -2.34 56.93
N ARG A 463 -8.95 -1.38 57.84
CA ARG A 463 -7.71 -0.60 57.95
C ARG A 463 -6.64 -1.35 58.71
N THR A 464 -5.39 -1.19 58.29
CA THR A 464 -4.24 -2.03 58.66
C THR A 464 -3.14 -1.25 59.41
N PRO A 465 -3.43 -0.51 60.51
CA PRO A 465 -2.44 0.30 61.22
C PRO A 465 -1.47 -0.56 62.06
N GLY A 466 -0.62 -1.34 61.39
CA GLY A 466 0.24 -2.37 61.97
C GLY A 466 -0.49 -3.72 62.10
N THR A 467 -0.02 -4.55 63.03
CA THR A 467 -0.41 -5.97 63.23
C THR A 467 -1.84 -6.19 63.78
N ALA A 468 -2.80 -5.31 63.48
CA ALA A 468 -4.18 -5.39 63.94
C ALA A 468 -5.14 -4.62 63.02
N GLY A 469 -6.08 -5.33 62.40
CA GLY A 469 -7.13 -4.73 61.57
C GLY A 469 -8.11 -3.84 62.34
N THR A 470 -8.69 -2.84 61.67
CA THR A 470 -9.73 -1.97 62.22
C THR A 470 -10.76 -1.54 61.16
N ILE A 471 -12.02 -1.97 61.34
CA ILE A 471 -13.13 -1.62 60.44
C ILE A 471 -13.72 -0.27 60.88
N GLU A 472 -13.19 0.86 60.41
CA GLU A 472 -13.62 2.19 60.88
C GLU A 472 -15.01 2.60 60.39
N ASN A 473 -15.39 2.17 59.19
CA ASN A 473 -16.65 2.52 58.53
C ASN A 473 -17.69 1.41 58.67
N ALA A 474 -18.97 1.72 58.44
CA ALA A 474 -19.95 0.68 58.13
C ALA A 474 -19.63 0.11 56.73
N PRO A 475 -19.84 -1.19 56.48
CA PRO A 475 -19.78 -1.75 55.13
C PRO A 475 -20.67 -0.96 54.17
N LYS A 476 -20.18 -0.72 52.95
CA LYS A 476 -20.91 0.05 51.95
C LYS A 476 -21.57 -0.92 50.97
N PRO A 477 -22.91 -0.90 50.82
CA PRO A 477 -23.57 -1.63 49.75
C PRO A 477 -23.05 -1.16 48.39
N ALA A 478 -22.91 -2.11 47.47
CA ALA A 478 -22.56 -1.94 46.06
C ALA A 478 -23.62 -1.18 45.21
N GLN A 479 -24.38 -0.28 45.85
CA GLN A 479 -25.42 0.57 45.25
C GLN A 479 -25.23 2.06 45.57
N ASP A 480 -24.06 2.48 46.09
CA ASP A 480 -23.72 3.90 46.16
C ASP A 480 -23.54 4.39 44.70
N PRO A 481 -24.35 5.33 44.18
CA PRO A 481 -24.61 5.46 42.74
C PRO A 481 -23.49 6.09 41.88
N GLY A 482 -22.24 5.77 42.18
CA GLY A 482 -21.12 5.79 41.24
C GLY A 482 -20.62 4.39 40.86
N GLU A 483 -21.13 3.32 41.48
CA GLU A 483 -20.63 1.94 41.37
C GLU A 483 -21.81 0.94 41.39
N ASP A 484 -21.75 -0.14 40.60
CA ASP A 484 -22.72 -1.25 40.62
C ASP A 484 -21.95 -2.59 40.64
N PHE A 485 -22.02 -3.31 41.76
CA PHE A 485 -21.41 -4.64 41.94
C PHE A 485 -22.50 -5.67 42.26
N ILE A 486 -23.24 -6.11 41.25
CA ILE A 486 -24.08 -7.31 41.33
C ILE A 486 -23.18 -8.54 41.22
N ASP A 487 -23.29 -9.47 42.18
CA ASP A 487 -22.75 -10.83 42.08
C ASP A 487 -21.25 -10.88 41.71
N VAL A 488 -20.37 -10.28 42.54
CA VAL A 488 -18.91 -10.25 42.39
C VAL A 488 -18.22 -11.37 43.16
N TYR A 489 -17.31 -12.08 42.47
CA TYR A 489 -16.62 -13.29 42.94
C TYR A 489 -15.10 -13.25 42.68
N GLY A 490 -14.56 -12.06 42.44
CA GLY A 490 -13.13 -11.79 42.31
C GLY A 490 -12.92 -10.28 42.15
N LEU A 491 -11.88 -9.75 42.76
CA LEU A 491 -11.28 -8.46 42.49
C LEU A 491 -9.85 -8.72 41.98
N ALA A 492 -9.24 -7.70 41.39
CA ALA A 492 -7.81 -7.64 41.23
C ALA A 492 -7.38 -6.17 41.14
N LEU A 493 -6.38 -5.80 41.93
CA LEU A 493 -5.97 -4.41 42.09
C LEU A 493 -4.57 -4.17 41.48
N ASP A 494 -4.37 -3.00 40.86
CA ASP A 494 -3.10 -2.59 40.26
C ASP A 494 -2.85 -1.10 40.54
N GLY A 495 -2.24 -0.83 41.70
CA GLY A 495 -1.77 0.50 42.07
C GLY A 495 -2.88 1.56 42.18
N ASN A 496 -3.15 2.28 41.09
CA ASN A 496 -4.24 3.29 41.06
C ASN A 496 -5.54 2.74 40.45
N ASP A 497 -5.45 1.63 39.73
CA ASP A 497 -6.56 1.00 39.04
C ASP A 497 -7.01 -0.26 39.79
N SER A 498 -8.26 -0.65 39.57
CA SER A 498 -8.97 -1.55 40.48
C SER A 498 -10.11 -2.21 39.74
N TYR A 499 -10.09 -3.53 39.62
CA TYR A 499 -11.04 -4.28 38.80
C TYR A 499 -11.87 -5.25 39.65
N ALA A 500 -13.13 -5.45 39.26
CA ALA A 500 -14.00 -6.49 39.80
C ALA A 500 -14.53 -7.40 38.70
N PHE A 501 -14.69 -8.68 39.02
CA PHE A 501 -15.17 -9.75 38.14
C PHE A 501 -16.46 -10.35 38.70
N ALA A 502 -17.50 -10.42 37.87
CA ALA A 502 -18.82 -10.91 38.26
C ALA A 502 -19.15 -12.30 37.65
N ALA A 503 -20.02 -13.05 38.33
CA ALA A 503 -20.33 -14.44 37.95
C ALA A 503 -21.60 -14.61 37.10
N HIS A 504 -22.51 -13.63 37.06
CA HIS A 504 -23.91 -13.91 36.69
C HIS A 504 -24.47 -13.20 35.45
N THR A 505 -23.71 -12.29 34.84
CA THR A 505 -23.89 -11.91 33.43
C THR A 505 -22.56 -11.50 32.82
N LEU A 506 -21.86 -12.49 32.24
CA LEU A 506 -20.62 -12.29 31.46
C LEU A 506 -19.46 -11.86 32.37
N LEU A 507 -18.23 -11.75 31.83
CA LEU A 507 -17.05 -11.35 32.60
C LEU A 507 -16.97 -9.82 32.70
N SER A 508 -17.96 -9.14 33.29
CA SER A 508 -17.90 -7.68 33.42
C SER A 508 -16.67 -7.26 34.26
N VAL A 509 -15.78 -6.44 33.70
CA VAL A 509 -14.55 -5.94 34.32
C VAL A 509 -14.69 -4.44 34.61
N SER A 510 -15.34 -4.12 35.72
CA SER A 510 -15.58 -2.72 36.08
C SER A 510 -14.33 -2.09 36.68
N GLN A 511 -13.88 -0.93 36.16
CA GLN A 511 -12.72 -0.19 36.67
C GLN A 511 -13.15 0.86 37.70
N PHE A 512 -12.77 0.68 38.97
CA PHE A 512 -13.17 1.56 40.08
C PHE A 512 -12.25 2.78 40.24
N SER A 513 -12.11 3.54 39.15
CA SER A 513 -11.44 4.84 39.19
C SER A 513 -12.32 5.89 39.87
N ARG A 514 -11.91 6.31 41.07
CA ARG A 514 -12.67 7.20 41.98
C ARG A 514 -13.07 8.59 41.41
N ASP A 515 -12.60 8.94 40.21
CA ASP A 515 -12.90 10.19 39.50
C ASP A 515 -13.29 9.97 38.01
N VAL A 516 -13.39 8.74 37.49
CA VAL A 516 -13.66 8.47 36.05
C VAL A 516 -14.57 7.26 35.83
N SER A 517 -15.66 7.45 35.08
CA SER A 517 -16.57 6.38 34.66
C SER A 517 -16.06 5.66 33.41
N ARG A 518 -15.48 4.47 33.58
CA ARG A 518 -15.28 3.45 32.53
C ARG A 518 -15.58 2.05 33.09
N GLU A 519 -16.83 1.63 32.93
CA GLU A 519 -17.20 0.21 33.07
C GLU A 519 -16.72 -0.52 31.81
N LEU A 520 -15.87 -1.54 31.97
CA LEU A 520 -15.29 -2.30 30.86
C LEU A 520 -15.98 -3.68 30.84
N GLU A 521 -17.21 -3.71 30.31
CA GLU A 521 -17.99 -4.96 30.18
C GLU A 521 -17.32 -5.92 29.19
N MET A 522 -16.34 -6.69 29.66
CA MET A 522 -15.76 -7.80 28.90
C MET A 522 -16.75 -8.96 28.85
N THR A 523 -16.81 -9.69 27.74
CA THR A 523 -17.88 -10.67 27.55
C THR A 523 -17.41 -11.98 26.92
N GLY A 524 -16.81 -12.84 27.74
CA GLY A 524 -16.47 -14.23 27.40
C GLY A 524 -17.67 -15.16 27.18
N ARG A 525 -18.77 -14.69 26.58
CA ARG A 525 -19.89 -15.55 26.17
C ARG A 525 -19.40 -16.45 25.04
N PRO A 526 -19.61 -17.78 25.09
CA PRO A 526 -19.39 -18.61 23.92
C PRO A 526 -20.30 -18.15 22.78
N TYR A 527 -19.82 -18.26 21.55
CA TYR A 527 -20.57 -17.99 20.32
C TYR A 527 -20.23 -19.04 19.26
N LEU A 528 -21.17 -19.33 18.37
CA LEU A 528 -20.99 -20.27 17.27
C LEU A 528 -20.40 -19.56 16.05
N VAL A 529 -19.32 -20.11 15.49
CA VAL A 529 -18.80 -19.67 14.20
C VAL A 529 -19.75 -20.11 13.09
N GLY A 530 -20.32 -19.15 12.38
CA GLY A 530 -21.30 -19.35 11.32
C GLY A 530 -20.71 -19.83 10.00
N ALA A 531 -21.59 -20.11 9.03
CA ALA A 531 -21.21 -20.71 7.74
C ALA A 531 -20.33 -19.81 6.84
N MET A 532 -20.25 -18.51 7.13
CA MET A 532 -19.28 -17.58 6.54
C MET A 532 -18.31 -17.17 7.64
N SER A 533 -17.41 -18.08 8.00
CA SER A 533 -16.43 -17.91 9.07
C SER A 533 -15.26 -17.02 8.65
N SER A 534 -15.01 -16.87 7.35
CA SER A 534 -13.95 -16.03 6.80
C SER A 534 -14.39 -15.32 5.53
N ALA A 535 -13.80 -14.14 5.30
CA ALA A 535 -14.02 -13.32 4.13
C ALA A 535 -12.68 -12.75 3.63
N THR A 536 -12.49 -12.77 2.32
CA THR A 536 -11.28 -12.30 1.64
C THR A 536 -11.57 -11.03 0.85
N GLY A 537 -10.61 -10.12 0.83
CA GLY A 537 -10.56 -9.01 -0.11
C GLY A 537 -9.13 -8.66 -0.50
N THR A 538 -8.94 -8.27 -1.75
CA THR A 538 -7.63 -8.17 -2.41
C THR A 538 -7.16 -6.73 -2.56
N ILE A 539 -5.91 -6.45 -2.19
CA ILE A 539 -5.17 -5.24 -2.54
C ILE A 539 -4.48 -5.52 -3.88
N ILE A 540 -4.80 -4.73 -4.90
CA ILE A 540 -4.23 -4.82 -6.24
C ILE A 540 -3.01 -3.88 -6.27
N GLY A 541 -1.80 -4.45 -6.29
CA GLY A 541 -0.53 -3.72 -6.29
C GLY A 541 -0.14 -3.13 -7.65
N ASP A 542 0.92 -2.31 -7.67
CA ASP A 542 1.54 -1.84 -8.92
C ASP A 542 2.38 -2.96 -9.58
N PRO A 543 2.29 -3.19 -10.90
CA PRO A 543 2.69 -4.45 -11.57
C PRO A 543 4.16 -4.86 -11.38
N ALA A 544 4.35 -6.06 -10.81
CA ALA A 544 5.59 -6.66 -10.29
C ALA A 544 6.92 -6.49 -11.06
N ASP A 545 6.89 -6.22 -12.37
CA ASP A 545 8.01 -5.58 -13.08
C ASP A 545 7.49 -4.92 -14.37
N PRO A 546 7.58 -3.59 -14.56
CA PRO A 546 7.00 -2.91 -15.72
C PRO A 546 7.73 -3.30 -17.01
N PRO A 547 7.03 -3.84 -18.04
CA PRO A 547 7.67 -4.46 -19.21
C PRO A 547 8.75 -3.61 -19.89
N VAL A 548 9.97 -4.12 -19.88
CA VAL A 548 11.14 -3.46 -20.47
C VAL A 548 11.12 -3.69 -21.98
N ILE A 549 11.11 -2.61 -22.76
CA ILE A 549 11.04 -2.68 -24.22
C ILE A 549 12.29 -2.09 -24.84
N THR A 550 12.91 -2.84 -25.77
CA THR A 550 14.05 -2.40 -26.56
C THR A 550 13.77 -2.51 -28.06
N LEU A 551 14.45 -1.67 -28.84
CA LEU A 551 14.19 -1.47 -30.27
C LEU A 551 15.45 -1.76 -31.09
N ASN A 552 15.30 -2.55 -32.15
CA ASN A 552 16.38 -2.95 -33.07
C ASN A 552 17.61 -3.57 -32.37
N THR A 553 17.41 -4.25 -31.24
CA THR A 553 18.51 -4.85 -30.45
C THR A 553 18.97 -6.20 -30.98
N ARG A 554 18.17 -6.86 -31.84
CA ARG A 554 18.55 -8.12 -32.52
C ARG A 554 19.25 -7.93 -33.87
N ARG A 555 19.40 -6.69 -34.36
CA ARG A 555 20.14 -6.36 -35.58
C ARG A 555 21.59 -5.97 -35.28
N SER A 556 22.54 -6.69 -35.88
CA SER A 556 23.95 -6.29 -35.91
C SER A 556 24.16 -5.15 -36.91
N ASN A 557 24.95 -4.14 -36.54
CA ASN A 557 25.45 -3.16 -37.51
C ASN A 557 26.39 -3.85 -38.52
N PRO A 558 26.46 -3.38 -39.77
CA PRO A 558 27.53 -3.76 -40.69
C PRO A 558 28.89 -3.32 -40.14
N GLY A 559 29.97 -3.91 -40.67
CA GLY A 559 31.32 -3.48 -40.35
C GLY A 559 31.60 -2.07 -40.90
N ASP A 560 32.40 -1.30 -40.17
CA ASP A 560 32.83 0.02 -40.63
C ASP A 560 33.63 -0.07 -41.95
N LEU A 561 33.39 0.89 -42.85
CA LEU A 561 34.12 1.04 -44.10
C LEU A 561 35.57 1.48 -43.84
N ALA A 562 36.42 1.35 -44.86
CA ALA A 562 37.84 1.70 -44.79
C ALA A 562 38.11 3.19 -44.47
N HIS A 563 37.08 4.04 -44.58
CA HIS A 563 37.09 5.49 -44.29
C HIS A 563 36.46 5.85 -42.93
N GLY A 564 36.59 4.98 -41.92
CA GLY A 564 36.27 5.29 -40.52
C GLY A 564 34.88 4.83 -40.08
N THR A 565 34.50 5.17 -38.84
CA THR A 565 33.29 4.68 -38.18
C THR A 565 32.00 5.19 -38.82
N GLN A 566 31.02 4.32 -39.00
CA GLN A 566 29.69 4.68 -39.51
C GLN A 566 28.97 5.74 -38.64
N PRO A 567 28.20 6.69 -39.22
CA PRO A 567 27.60 7.80 -38.46
C PRO A 567 26.49 7.40 -37.47
N THR A 568 25.87 6.23 -37.65
CA THR A 568 24.71 5.76 -36.86
C THR A 568 24.69 4.24 -36.71
N SER A 569 23.67 3.69 -36.04
CA SER A 569 23.51 2.26 -35.79
C SER A 569 22.03 1.88 -35.80
N TRP A 570 21.73 0.58 -35.90
CA TRP A 570 20.36 0.06 -35.79
C TRP A 570 19.61 0.54 -34.55
N ILE A 571 20.29 0.63 -33.41
CA ILE A 571 19.75 1.12 -32.13
C ILE A 571 19.54 2.65 -32.14
N ARG A 572 20.31 3.39 -32.94
CA ARG A 572 20.25 4.85 -33.05
C ARG A 572 19.24 5.35 -34.09
N GLN A 573 19.29 4.86 -35.33
CA GLN A 573 18.44 5.31 -36.44
C GLN A 573 16.94 5.06 -36.19
N ARG A 574 16.07 5.84 -36.85
CA ARG A 574 14.60 5.68 -36.83
C ARG A 574 13.92 5.71 -38.20
N SER A 575 14.70 5.63 -39.29
CA SER A 575 14.22 5.29 -40.64
C SER A 575 13.53 3.92 -40.74
N GLN A 576 13.89 2.96 -39.88
CA GLN A 576 13.23 1.65 -39.79
C GLN A 576 13.22 1.10 -38.36
N LEU A 577 12.13 0.42 -37.98
CA LEU A 577 12.11 -0.53 -36.86
C LEU A 577 11.87 -1.95 -37.40
N ARG A 578 12.75 -2.88 -37.05
CA ARG A 578 12.79 -4.27 -37.56
C ARG A 578 12.64 -5.32 -36.47
N ASP A 579 12.92 -4.96 -35.22
CA ASP A 579 12.55 -5.75 -34.04
C ASP A 579 12.16 -4.89 -32.84
N ILE A 580 11.14 -5.36 -32.12
CA ILE A 580 10.73 -4.86 -30.80
C ILE A 580 10.86 -6.06 -29.85
N VAL A 581 11.79 -5.99 -28.90
CA VAL A 581 11.97 -7.01 -27.87
C VAL A 581 11.32 -6.50 -26.58
N ILE A 582 10.41 -7.30 -26.02
CA ILE A 582 9.64 -7.01 -24.82
C ILE A 582 10.04 -8.05 -23.77
N GLU A 583 10.48 -7.58 -22.61
CA GLU A 583 10.79 -8.39 -21.44
C GLU A 583 9.74 -8.09 -20.36
N ILE A 584 8.88 -9.07 -20.07
CA ILE A 584 7.81 -8.99 -19.06
C ILE A 584 8.30 -9.61 -17.74
N GLY A 585 7.87 -9.07 -16.59
CA GLY A 585 8.35 -9.52 -15.28
C GLY A 585 8.10 -11.01 -14.99
N GLU A 586 6.93 -11.52 -15.37
CA GLU A 586 6.57 -12.93 -15.20
C GLU A 586 6.54 -13.73 -16.51
N SER A 587 6.79 -15.04 -16.41
CA SER A 587 6.72 -15.96 -17.54
C SER A 587 5.30 -16.49 -17.79
N ILE A 588 4.62 -16.01 -18.83
CA ILE A 588 3.26 -16.49 -19.18
C ILE A 588 3.28 -17.85 -19.89
N ALA A 589 2.21 -18.65 -19.74
CA ALA A 589 2.10 -19.97 -20.37
C ALA A 589 1.77 -19.89 -21.88
N SER A 590 1.01 -18.88 -22.31
CA SER A 590 0.61 -18.66 -23.70
C SER A 590 0.27 -17.19 -23.94
N LEU A 591 0.61 -16.67 -25.12
CA LEU A 591 0.23 -15.31 -25.53
C LEU A 591 -1.25 -15.31 -26.01
N PRO A 592 -2.14 -14.46 -25.46
CA PRO A 592 -3.52 -14.35 -25.91
C PRO A 592 -3.62 -13.60 -27.26
N PRO A 593 -4.65 -13.86 -28.10
CA PRO A 593 -4.73 -13.33 -29.46
C PRO A 593 -4.67 -11.79 -29.56
N ASP A 594 -5.38 -11.10 -28.68
CA ASP A 594 -5.41 -9.63 -28.57
C ASP A 594 -4.45 -9.10 -27.48
N GLY A 595 -3.44 -9.91 -27.10
CA GLY A 595 -2.52 -9.60 -26.01
C GLY A 595 -1.58 -8.43 -26.27
N ILE A 596 -1.33 -8.11 -27.54
CA ILE A 596 -0.38 -7.09 -27.98
C ILE A 596 -1.04 -6.26 -29.09
N VAL A 597 -1.14 -4.95 -28.88
CA VAL A 597 -1.61 -4.00 -29.91
C VAL A 597 -0.51 -2.98 -30.19
N LEU A 598 -0.04 -2.95 -31.44
CA LEU A 598 0.85 -1.92 -31.95
C LEU A 598 0.02 -0.89 -32.74
N ARG A 599 0.15 0.39 -32.40
CA ARG A 599 -0.69 1.48 -32.92
C ARG A 599 0.16 2.66 -33.39
N ASN A 600 0.02 3.07 -34.64
CA ASN A 600 0.57 4.35 -35.12
C ASN A 600 -0.36 5.50 -34.65
N LEU A 601 0.22 6.56 -34.10
CA LEU A 601 -0.46 7.78 -33.67
C LEU A 601 -0.33 8.93 -34.70
N GLY A 602 0.30 8.67 -35.84
CA GLY A 602 0.59 9.63 -36.89
C GLY A 602 1.88 10.43 -36.64
N VAL A 603 2.19 11.32 -37.57
CA VAL A 603 3.41 12.14 -37.56
C VAL A 603 3.23 13.35 -36.63
N THR A 604 2.07 14.01 -36.65
CA THR A 604 1.78 15.18 -35.80
C THR A 604 1.22 14.80 -34.42
N GLY A 605 0.68 13.59 -34.26
CA GLY A 605 0.02 13.12 -33.05
C GLY A 605 -1.45 13.56 -32.94
N PHE A 606 -2.00 14.16 -34.00
CA PHE A 606 -3.40 14.59 -34.11
C PHE A 606 -4.20 13.75 -35.11
N GLU A 607 -3.53 12.85 -35.84
CA GLU A 607 -4.14 11.88 -36.74
C GLU A 607 -4.99 10.87 -35.96
N THR A 608 -6.02 10.31 -36.60
CA THR A 608 -6.77 9.18 -36.02
C THR A 608 -5.83 7.99 -35.86
N PRO A 609 -5.63 7.44 -34.65
CA PRO A 609 -4.71 6.33 -34.44
C PRO A 609 -5.11 5.07 -35.23
N VAL A 610 -4.14 4.39 -35.81
CA VAL A 610 -4.33 3.19 -36.65
C VAL A 610 -3.60 2.00 -36.03
N ASP A 611 -4.30 0.89 -35.84
CA ASP A 611 -3.69 -0.36 -35.40
C ASP A 611 -2.93 -1.04 -36.54
N ILE A 612 -1.68 -1.40 -36.27
CA ILE A 612 -0.82 -2.16 -37.18
C ILE A 612 -1.11 -3.64 -36.98
N ALA A 613 -1.59 -4.30 -38.03
CA ALA A 613 -1.80 -5.74 -38.01
C ALA A 613 -0.45 -6.47 -37.92
N LEU A 614 -0.20 -7.12 -36.78
CA LEU A 614 0.90 -8.05 -36.58
C LEU A 614 0.47 -9.45 -37.04
N ARG A 615 1.34 -10.15 -37.78
CA ARG A 615 1.07 -11.55 -38.16
C ARG A 615 1.55 -12.53 -37.09
N SER A 616 1.03 -13.76 -37.12
CA SER A 616 1.44 -14.82 -36.18
C SER A 616 2.87 -15.33 -36.40
N ASP A 617 3.47 -15.14 -37.58
CA ASP A 617 4.90 -15.40 -37.84
C ASP A 617 5.82 -14.30 -37.30
N GLN A 618 5.27 -13.10 -37.05
CA GLN A 618 6.03 -11.94 -36.58
C GLN A 618 6.16 -11.88 -35.05
N VAL A 619 5.17 -12.39 -34.31
CA VAL A 619 5.19 -12.39 -32.84
C VAL A 619 5.81 -13.69 -32.33
N ILE A 620 7.13 -13.68 -32.17
CA ILE A 620 7.91 -14.80 -31.63
C ILE A 620 7.79 -14.81 -30.11
N PHE A 621 7.18 -15.86 -29.59
CA PHE A 621 7.05 -16.14 -28.16
C PHE A 621 7.37 -17.61 -27.86
N VAL A 622 7.99 -17.87 -26.71
CA VAL A 622 8.27 -19.23 -26.21
C VAL A 622 7.48 -19.43 -24.92
N PRO A 623 6.63 -20.47 -24.79
CA PRO A 623 5.88 -20.75 -23.56
C PRO A 623 6.76 -20.79 -22.31
N ASN A 624 6.34 -20.09 -21.25
CA ASN A 624 7.09 -19.87 -20.01
C ASN A 624 8.42 -19.13 -20.21
N SER A 625 8.45 -18.17 -21.14
CA SER A 625 9.52 -17.17 -21.26
C SER A 625 9.03 -15.80 -20.82
N THR A 626 9.94 -15.00 -20.24
CA THR A 626 9.76 -13.56 -20.01
C THR A 626 9.97 -12.73 -21.29
N THR A 627 10.48 -13.31 -22.38
CA THR A 627 10.79 -12.57 -23.62
C THR A 627 9.75 -12.82 -24.72
N ILE A 628 9.13 -11.73 -25.18
CA ILE A 628 8.39 -11.67 -26.45
C ILE A 628 9.22 -10.89 -27.46
N THR A 629 9.11 -11.21 -28.75
CA THR A 629 9.76 -10.43 -29.82
C THR A 629 8.83 -10.27 -31.01
N ILE A 630 8.59 -9.02 -31.39
CA ILE A 630 7.90 -8.67 -32.64
C ILE A 630 8.98 -8.44 -33.69
N GLN A 631 9.03 -9.26 -34.74
CA GLN A 631 9.86 -9.05 -35.93
C GLN A 631 9.02 -8.36 -37.01
N LEU A 632 9.53 -7.26 -37.56
CA LEU A 632 8.81 -6.40 -38.50
C LEU A 632 9.42 -6.49 -39.91
N ASP A 633 8.54 -6.55 -40.91
CA ASP A 633 8.92 -6.59 -42.32
C ASP A 633 9.47 -5.22 -42.78
N GLU A 634 10.14 -5.20 -43.94
CA GLU A 634 10.60 -3.97 -44.61
C GLU A 634 9.41 -3.05 -44.85
N GLY A 635 9.51 -1.77 -44.47
CA GLY A 635 8.44 -0.78 -44.70
C GLY A 635 7.08 -1.07 -44.04
N GLN A 636 6.96 -2.08 -43.16
CA GLN A 636 5.67 -2.42 -42.53
C GLN A 636 5.10 -1.31 -41.66
N LEU A 637 5.98 -0.51 -41.03
CA LEU A 637 5.61 0.64 -40.23
C LEU A 637 5.68 1.90 -41.10
N PRO A 638 4.55 2.57 -41.38
CA PRO A 638 4.56 3.92 -41.94
C PRO A 638 5.24 4.92 -40.99
N ASP A 639 5.56 6.10 -41.52
CA ASP A 639 6.04 7.21 -40.70
C ASP A 639 5.04 7.58 -39.59
N GLY A 640 5.56 7.97 -38.43
CA GLY A 640 4.77 8.37 -37.28
C GLY A 640 5.26 7.82 -35.94
N ARG A 641 4.59 8.30 -34.89
CA ARG A 641 4.86 7.99 -33.48
C ARG A 641 4.07 6.74 -33.07
N TYR A 642 4.72 5.78 -32.41
CA TYR A 642 4.08 4.51 -32.05
C TYR A 642 3.60 4.43 -30.60
N ARG A 643 2.62 3.56 -30.36
CA ARG A 643 2.19 3.08 -29.05
C ARG A 643 2.10 1.55 -29.08
N LEU A 644 2.67 0.91 -28.07
CA LEU A 644 2.45 -0.49 -27.75
C LEU A 644 1.51 -0.57 -26.55
N ILE A 645 0.54 -1.47 -26.61
CA ILE A 645 -0.37 -1.80 -25.51
C ILE A 645 -0.24 -3.30 -25.25
N LEU A 646 -0.02 -3.68 -24.00
CA LEU A 646 0.01 -5.08 -23.56
C LEU A 646 -1.18 -5.32 -22.65
N SER A 647 -1.96 -6.37 -22.92
CA SER A 647 -3.15 -6.68 -22.13
C SER A 647 -2.79 -7.21 -20.74
N PRO A 648 -3.71 -7.15 -19.75
CA PRO A 648 -3.49 -7.71 -18.42
C PRO A 648 -2.98 -9.16 -18.39
N ALA A 649 -3.45 -9.97 -19.34
CA ALA A 649 -3.06 -11.38 -19.50
C ALA A 649 -1.68 -11.59 -20.17
N VAL A 650 -0.96 -10.50 -20.48
CA VAL A 650 0.45 -10.50 -20.93
C VAL A 650 1.38 -9.92 -19.86
N THR A 651 0.86 -9.10 -18.95
CA THR A 651 1.63 -8.40 -17.92
C THR A 651 1.54 -9.05 -16.53
N SER A 652 0.71 -10.07 -16.35
CA SER A 652 0.32 -10.62 -15.03
C SER A 652 -0.23 -9.56 -14.06
N GLY A 653 -0.83 -8.48 -14.58
CA GLY A 653 -1.27 -7.34 -13.77
C GLY A 653 -2.09 -6.34 -14.61
N PRO A 654 -2.11 -5.04 -14.28
CA PRO A 654 -2.79 -4.03 -15.10
C PRO A 654 -2.23 -3.91 -16.54
N GLN A 655 -3.04 -3.31 -17.42
CA GLN A 655 -2.70 -3.10 -18.84
C GLN A 655 -1.52 -2.11 -19.00
N PHE A 656 -0.37 -2.59 -19.45
CA PHE A 656 0.78 -1.72 -19.74
C PHE A 656 0.61 -0.95 -21.06
N THR A 657 1.17 0.25 -21.16
CA THR A 657 1.10 1.08 -22.37
C THR A 657 2.35 1.93 -22.54
N TRP A 658 3.14 1.61 -23.56
CA TRP A 658 4.38 2.31 -23.90
C TRP A 658 4.14 3.19 -25.13
N THR A 659 4.25 4.51 -24.99
CA THR A 659 4.05 5.46 -26.11
C THR A 659 5.35 6.19 -26.42
N GLY A 660 5.64 6.40 -27.71
CA GLY A 660 6.82 7.10 -28.17
C GLY A 660 7.03 8.47 -27.53
N ASP A 661 8.27 8.77 -27.17
CA ASP A 661 8.72 10.07 -26.65
C ASP A 661 10.19 10.32 -27.04
N ARG A 662 10.77 11.42 -26.55
CA ARG A 662 12.15 11.83 -26.87
C ARG A 662 13.24 10.95 -26.24
N LEU A 663 12.91 10.12 -25.26
CA LEU A 663 13.83 9.26 -24.51
C LEU A 663 13.83 7.84 -25.09
N ASN A 664 12.66 7.22 -25.19
CA ASN A 664 12.49 5.88 -25.77
C ASN A 664 12.64 5.89 -27.30
N ARG A 665 12.32 7.02 -27.93
CA ARG A 665 12.37 7.25 -29.38
C ARG A 665 11.55 6.21 -30.16
N PHE A 666 10.39 5.80 -29.65
CA PHE A 666 9.53 4.80 -30.30
C PHE A 666 8.64 5.46 -31.38
N PHE A 667 9.27 5.74 -32.52
CA PHE A 667 8.67 6.30 -33.73
C PHE A 667 9.40 5.74 -34.97
N VAL A 668 8.83 5.95 -36.16
CA VAL A 668 9.50 5.77 -37.46
C VAL A 668 9.41 7.08 -38.23
N LEU A 669 10.49 7.45 -38.93
CA LEU A 669 10.54 8.56 -39.88
C LEU A 669 11.60 8.26 -40.93
N LYS A 670 11.19 7.88 -42.15
CA LYS A 670 12.09 7.42 -43.24
C LYS A 670 13.02 8.55 -43.67
N GLY A 671 14.28 8.47 -43.24
CA GLY A 671 15.31 9.50 -43.43
C GLY A 671 15.93 9.99 -42.12
N ASP A 672 15.28 9.80 -40.96
CA ASP A 672 15.88 10.06 -39.65
C ASP A 672 16.87 8.93 -39.30
N TRP A 673 18.11 9.11 -39.73
CA TRP A 673 19.20 8.19 -39.44
C TRP A 673 19.89 8.51 -38.12
N ASN A 674 19.82 9.74 -37.62
CA ASN A 674 20.50 10.16 -36.39
C ASN A 674 19.65 9.93 -35.12
N GLY A 675 18.34 9.71 -35.27
CA GLY A 675 17.35 9.42 -34.24
C GLY A 675 16.85 10.64 -33.48
N ASN A 676 16.74 11.82 -34.12
CA ASN A 676 16.29 13.07 -33.49
C ASN A 676 14.80 13.41 -33.71
N ALA A 677 14.07 12.56 -34.43
CA ALA A 677 12.67 12.72 -34.87
C ALA A 677 12.44 13.74 -36.01
N ARG A 678 13.49 14.13 -36.73
CA ARG A 678 13.46 15.02 -37.89
C ARG A 678 14.28 14.40 -39.03
N VAL A 679 13.96 14.71 -40.30
CA VAL A 679 14.87 14.47 -41.43
C VAL A 679 15.58 15.76 -41.78
N ASP A 680 16.87 15.86 -41.51
CA ASP A 680 17.66 17.07 -41.76
C ASP A 680 19.06 16.77 -42.35
N LEU A 681 19.82 17.83 -42.65
CA LEU A 681 21.15 17.70 -43.29
C LEU A 681 22.16 16.88 -42.46
N LEU A 682 21.96 16.72 -41.15
CA LEU A 682 22.79 15.87 -40.29
C LEU A 682 22.61 14.38 -40.60
N ASP A 683 21.41 13.95 -40.98
CA ASP A 683 21.11 12.58 -41.37
C ASP A 683 21.85 12.18 -42.63
N PHE A 684 21.90 13.10 -43.61
CA PHE A 684 22.51 12.93 -44.92
C PHE A 684 23.97 12.47 -44.88
N ALA A 685 24.68 12.67 -43.76
CA ALA A 685 25.99 12.09 -43.52
C ALA A 685 26.00 10.55 -43.58
N THR A 686 24.91 9.90 -43.18
CA THR A 686 24.73 8.44 -43.24
C THR A 686 24.63 7.96 -44.68
N PHE A 687 23.80 8.62 -45.49
CA PHE A 687 23.71 8.36 -46.93
C PHE A 687 25.07 8.56 -47.63
N ALA A 688 25.70 9.72 -47.44
CA ALA A 688 26.97 10.04 -48.07
C ALA A 688 28.12 9.08 -47.69
N TYR A 689 28.08 8.50 -46.49
CA TYR A 689 29.03 7.49 -46.02
C TYR A 689 28.88 6.14 -46.75
N TRP A 690 27.64 5.68 -46.96
CA TRP A 690 27.34 4.40 -47.62
C TRP A 690 27.25 4.50 -49.16
N PHE A 691 27.05 5.69 -49.72
CA PHE A 691 26.88 5.92 -51.17
C PHE A 691 27.93 5.20 -52.03
N GLY A 692 27.44 4.39 -52.97
CA GLY A 692 28.21 3.54 -53.87
C GLY A 692 28.39 2.08 -53.41
N HIS A 693 27.80 1.67 -52.28
CA HIS A 693 27.89 0.31 -51.74
C HIS A 693 26.57 -0.45 -51.83
N THR A 694 26.64 -1.76 -52.12
CA THR A 694 25.47 -2.66 -52.09
C THR A 694 25.04 -2.96 -50.65
N THR A 695 23.77 -3.33 -50.43
CA THR A 695 23.24 -3.76 -49.12
C THR A 695 23.79 -5.08 -48.59
N SER A 696 24.68 -5.74 -49.35
CA SER A 696 25.56 -6.80 -48.81
C SER A 696 26.69 -6.24 -47.92
N VAL A 697 26.87 -4.92 -47.89
CA VAL A 697 27.87 -4.17 -47.11
C VAL A 697 27.23 -3.00 -46.37
N ALA A 698 26.35 -2.23 -47.04
CA ALA A 698 25.54 -1.17 -46.44
C ALA A 698 24.34 -1.74 -45.68
N PRO A 699 23.80 -1.04 -44.66
CA PRO A 699 22.64 -1.51 -43.91
C PRO A 699 21.32 -1.20 -44.63
N GLU A 700 20.38 -2.14 -44.55
CA GLU A 700 19.01 -2.07 -45.11
C GLU A 700 18.37 -0.68 -44.93
N TYR A 701 18.46 -0.07 -43.74
CA TYR A 701 17.80 1.20 -43.42
C TYR A 701 18.29 2.44 -44.20
N VAL A 702 19.34 2.33 -45.04
CA VAL A 702 19.88 3.42 -45.89
C VAL A 702 19.53 3.24 -47.37
N ASP A 703 19.20 2.01 -47.77
CA ASP A 703 18.55 1.71 -49.05
C ASP A 703 17.07 2.11 -48.89
N LEU A 704 16.65 3.15 -49.60
CA LEU A 704 15.33 3.77 -49.46
C LEU A 704 14.42 3.49 -50.66
N ASP A 705 14.93 2.96 -51.77
CA ASP A 705 14.13 2.47 -52.90
C ASP A 705 14.11 0.94 -53.08
N ASP A 706 14.74 0.22 -52.15
CA ASP A 706 14.84 -1.25 -52.05
C ASP A 706 15.59 -1.88 -53.25
N SER A 707 16.49 -1.13 -53.89
CA SER A 707 17.21 -1.55 -55.12
C SER A 707 18.40 -2.48 -54.88
N GLY A 708 18.92 -2.55 -53.65
CA GLY A 708 20.08 -3.34 -53.26
C GLY A 708 21.41 -2.58 -53.31
N ILE A 709 21.39 -1.28 -53.60
CA ILE A 709 22.56 -0.41 -53.65
C ILE A 709 22.22 1.01 -53.22
N VAL A 710 23.02 1.57 -52.30
CA VAL A 710 22.88 2.98 -51.91
C VAL A 710 23.46 3.85 -53.02
N ASP A 711 22.62 4.40 -53.90
CA ASP A 711 23.02 5.32 -54.98
C ASP A 711 22.15 6.59 -55.09
N VAL A 712 21.87 7.10 -56.28
CA VAL A 712 21.03 8.28 -56.51
C VAL A 712 19.53 7.96 -56.47
N GLY A 713 19.14 6.69 -56.56
CA GLY A 713 17.76 6.23 -56.36
C GLY A 713 17.19 6.64 -55.00
N ASP A 714 17.89 6.31 -53.93
CA ASP A 714 17.51 6.60 -52.52
C ASP A 714 17.38 8.09 -52.21
N PHE A 715 18.07 8.93 -52.98
CA PHE A 715 18.03 10.38 -52.76
C PHE A 715 16.63 10.94 -52.94
N ALA A 716 15.83 10.43 -53.88
CA ALA A 716 14.47 10.94 -54.10
C ALA A 716 13.53 10.62 -52.92
N PRO A 717 13.46 9.37 -52.38
CA PRO A 717 12.83 9.08 -51.09
C PRO A 717 13.31 10.00 -49.94
N PHE A 718 14.62 10.27 -49.82
CA PHE A 718 15.14 11.15 -48.78
C PHE A 718 14.71 12.61 -48.95
N GLU A 719 14.83 13.18 -50.15
CA GLU A 719 14.43 14.57 -50.43
C GLU A 719 12.93 14.79 -50.28
N ASN A 720 12.10 13.78 -50.53
CA ASN A 720 10.66 13.84 -50.30
C ASN A 720 10.31 14.03 -48.81
N GLN A 721 11.04 13.38 -47.90
CA GLN A 721 10.85 13.46 -46.44
C GLN A 721 11.66 14.61 -45.79
N TYR A 722 12.58 15.23 -46.52
CA TYR A 722 13.50 16.22 -45.95
C TYR A 722 12.77 17.47 -45.44
N ALA A 723 13.10 17.83 -44.20
CA ALA A 723 12.47 18.80 -43.30
C ALA A 723 11.22 18.30 -42.51
N ASP A 724 10.73 17.07 -42.73
CA ASP A 724 9.64 16.51 -41.91
C ASP A 724 10.09 16.18 -40.48
N LEU A 725 9.11 16.11 -39.57
CA LEU A 725 9.29 16.03 -38.11
C LEU A 725 8.17 15.17 -37.49
N VAL A 726 8.53 14.15 -36.70
CA VAL A 726 7.59 13.45 -35.82
C VAL A 726 7.44 14.22 -34.50
N SER A 727 6.20 14.54 -34.16
CA SER A 727 5.78 15.26 -32.96
C SER A 727 5.91 14.39 -31.71
N LEU A 728 6.94 14.65 -30.90
CA LEU A 728 7.19 13.96 -29.63
C LEU A 728 6.88 14.89 -28.43
N PRO A 729 5.95 14.52 -27.51
CA PRO A 729 5.66 15.33 -26.34
C PRO A 729 6.88 15.60 -25.47
N GLY A 730 6.99 16.85 -24.98
CA GLY A 730 8.12 17.30 -24.17
C GLY A 730 9.43 17.51 -24.95
N ALA A 731 9.48 17.22 -26.25
CA ALA A 731 10.59 17.64 -27.08
C ALA A 731 10.45 19.12 -27.46
N PRO A 732 11.48 19.97 -27.25
CA PRO A 732 11.57 21.24 -27.96
C PRO A 732 11.82 20.93 -29.45
N ASP A 733 11.16 21.66 -30.35
CA ASP A 733 11.38 21.50 -31.79
C ASP A 733 12.86 21.81 -32.14
N PRO A 734 13.62 20.86 -32.70
CA PRO A 734 15.06 21.01 -32.93
C PRO A 734 15.39 21.90 -34.15
N ILE A 735 14.67 23.00 -34.36
CA ILE A 735 14.84 23.86 -35.54
C ILE A 735 16.24 24.52 -35.52
N THR A 736 17.10 24.03 -36.40
CA THR A 736 18.23 24.78 -36.95
C THR A 736 17.86 25.10 -38.40
N PRO A 737 17.41 26.34 -38.72
CA PRO A 737 16.84 26.66 -40.03
C PRO A 737 17.77 26.40 -41.22
N ASP A 738 19.09 26.41 -40.96
CA ASP A 738 20.16 26.09 -41.91
C ASP A 738 20.36 24.59 -42.17
N LYS A 739 19.63 23.70 -41.49
CA LYS A 739 19.65 22.24 -41.68
C LYS A 739 18.45 21.69 -42.44
N ILE A 740 17.49 22.56 -42.78
CA ILE A 740 16.28 22.24 -43.55
C ILE A 740 16.18 23.00 -44.89
N ASP A 741 17.25 23.70 -45.31
CA ASP A 741 17.34 24.28 -46.65
C ASP A 741 17.49 23.18 -47.71
N LYS A 742 16.53 23.07 -48.64
CA LYS A 742 16.63 22.12 -49.77
C LYS A 742 17.74 22.50 -50.75
N ALA A 743 18.12 23.77 -50.85
CA ALA A 743 19.28 24.17 -51.66
C ALA A 743 20.61 23.71 -51.02
N GLU A 744 20.70 23.61 -49.69
CA GLU A 744 21.84 23.03 -48.98
C GLU A 744 21.90 21.51 -49.16
N LEU A 745 20.74 20.82 -49.13
CA LEU A 745 20.66 19.40 -49.49
C LEU A 745 21.13 19.14 -50.93
N GLN A 746 20.69 19.96 -51.89
CA GLN A 746 21.12 19.84 -53.27
C GLN A 746 22.61 20.15 -53.44
N ARG A 747 23.17 21.15 -52.73
CA ARG A 747 24.64 21.36 -52.68
C ARG A 747 25.36 20.13 -52.11
N ALA A 748 24.81 19.52 -51.07
CA ALA A 748 25.32 18.29 -50.49
C ALA A 748 25.31 17.12 -51.50
N LEU A 749 24.20 16.85 -52.21
CA LEU A 749 24.18 15.80 -53.25
C LEU A 749 25.29 15.98 -54.29
N HIS A 750 25.51 17.22 -54.77
CA HIS A 750 26.61 17.52 -55.69
C HIS A 750 27.99 17.18 -55.08
N SER A 751 28.23 17.42 -53.79
CA SER A 751 29.46 16.99 -53.11
C SER A 751 29.56 15.47 -52.90
N VAL A 752 28.45 14.72 -52.84
CA VAL A 752 28.50 13.24 -52.82
C VAL A 752 28.96 12.71 -54.18
N LEU A 753 28.30 13.18 -55.25
CA LEU A 753 28.54 12.79 -56.64
C LEU A 753 29.93 13.25 -57.13
N ASN A 754 30.39 14.42 -56.67
CA ASN A 754 31.70 14.97 -56.96
C ASN A 754 32.38 15.48 -55.68
N ARG A 755 33.06 14.57 -54.98
CA ARG A 755 33.81 14.81 -53.73
C ARG A 755 34.85 15.93 -53.74
N LEU A 756 35.16 16.52 -54.89
CA LEU A 756 36.09 17.65 -55.05
C LEU A 756 35.38 19.01 -55.05
N ASP A 757 34.05 19.05 -55.26
CA ASP A 757 33.18 20.23 -55.24
C ASP A 757 32.46 20.29 -53.89
N VAL A 758 33.22 20.58 -52.83
CA VAL A 758 32.77 20.58 -51.42
C VAL A 758 31.75 21.68 -51.11
N ASN A 759 31.56 22.61 -52.04
CA ASN A 759 30.55 23.67 -51.94
C ASN A 759 29.29 23.42 -52.81
N GLY A 760 29.30 22.38 -53.65
CA GLY A 760 28.15 21.99 -54.47
C GLY A 760 27.83 22.98 -55.61
N SER A 761 28.84 23.65 -56.16
CA SER A 761 28.68 24.66 -57.23
C SER A 761 28.55 24.08 -58.65
N THR A 762 28.56 22.76 -58.78
CA THR A 762 28.81 21.97 -60.01
C THR A 762 30.23 22.08 -60.57
N LYS A 763 31.17 22.74 -59.86
CA LYS A 763 32.50 23.12 -60.39
C LYS A 763 33.59 23.11 -59.32
N VAL A 764 34.46 22.10 -59.38
CA VAL A 764 35.71 22.08 -58.59
C VAL A 764 36.52 23.35 -58.85
N SER A 765 36.77 24.12 -57.79
CA SER A 765 37.34 25.46 -57.87
C SER A 765 38.34 25.73 -56.72
N PRO A 766 39.16 26.79 -56.78
CA PRO A 766 40.00 27.19 -55.65
C PRO A 766 39.21 27.53 -54.36
N LEU A 767 37.91 27.83 -54.48
CA LEU A 767 37.03 28.06 -53.34
C LEU A 767 36.78 26.77 -52.55
N ASP A 768 36.77 25.61 -53.20
CA ASP A 768 36.57 24.31 -52.54
C ASP A 768 37.73 23.96 -51.61
N ALA A 769 38.96 24.11 -52.10
CA ALA A 769 40.16 23.96 -51.27
C ALA A 769 40.18 24.98 -50.12
N LEU A 770 39.75 26.22 -50.37
CA LEU A 770 39.62 27.25 -49.34
C LEU A 770 38.55 26.90 -48.31
N ASN A 771 37.43 26.28 -48.69
CA ASN A 771 36.38 25.89 -47.76
C ASN A 771 36.81 24.73 -46.86
N VAL A 772 37.56 23.73 -47.37
CA VAL A 772 38.21 22.72 -46.51
C VAL A 772 39.19 23.37 -45.54
N LEU A 773 40.03 24.31 -46.01
CA LEU A 773 40.98 25.04 -45.15
C LEU A 773 40.28 25.92 -44.10
N ASN A 774 39.17 26.56 -44.45
CA ASN A 774 38.34 27.33 -43.50
C ASN A 774 37.69 26.41 -42.46
N ARG A 775 37.22 25.22 -42.87
CA ARG A 775 36.68 24.22 -41.95
C ARG A 775 37.73 23.76 -40.94
N LEU A 776 38.94 23.44 -41.41
CA LEU A 776 40.09 23.11 -40.56
C LEU A 776 40.46 24.27 -39.61
N ALA A 777 40.55 25.48 -40.14
CA ALA A 777 40.91 26.68 -39.36
C ALA A 777 39.83 27.07 -38.32
N SER A 778 38.57 26.70 -38.55
CA SER A 778 37.47 26.91 -37.59
C SER A 778 37.58 26.04 -36.32
N GLY A 779 38.48 25.06 -36.29
CA GLY A 779 38.82 24.29 -35.10
C GLY A 779 37.77 23.29 -34.62
N PHE A 780 36.68 23.08 -35.38
CA PHE A 780 35.65 22.09 -35.07
C PHE A 780 36.19 20.65 -35.22
N PRO A 781 36.24 19.84 -34.16
CA PRO A 781 36.79 18.49 -34.23
C PRO A 781 35.68 17.44 -34.33
N THR A 782 35.21 17.14 -35.56
CA THR A 782 34.36 15.96 -35.84
C THR A 782 34.51 15.46 -37.28
N ALA A 783 34.55 14.14 -37.43
CA ALA A 783 34.53 13.43 -38.73
C ALA A 783 33.14 13.44 -39.43
N THR A 784 32.18 14.23 -38.94
CA THR A 784 30.77 14.14 -39.36
C THR A 784 30.41 15.06 -40.53
N ASP A 785 31.23 16.06 -40.85
CA ASP A 785 31.01 16.98 -41.98
C ASP A 785 31.74 16.47 -43.23
N TRP A 786 31.32 15.26 -43.63
CA TRP A 786 31.86 14.42 -44.71
C TRP A 786 32.12 15.16 -46.03
N ARG A 787 31.43 16.29 -46.29
CA ARG A 787 31.64 17.16 -47.46
C ARG A 787 33.08 17.64 -47.60
N PHE A 788 33.78 17.77 -46.47
CA PHE A 788 35.18 18.24 -46.43
C PHE A 788 36.20 17.10 -46.33
N ASP A 789 35.75 15.84 -46.18
CA ASP A 789 36.57 14.63 -46.36
C ASP A 789 36.59 14.26 -47.85
N VAL A 790 37.26 15.11 -48.62
CA VAL A 790 37.42 15.00 -50.08
C VAL A 790 38.00 13.66 -50.49
N ASN A 791 38.91 13.12 -49.68
CA ASN A 791 39.61 11.89 -50.01
C ASN A 791 38.84 10.62 -49.59
N ARG A 792 37.88 10.75 -48.67
CA ARG A 792 37.19 9.67 -47.94
C ARG A 792 38.21 8.78 -47.23
N ASP A 793 38.84 9.32 -46.17
CA ASP A 793 39.61 8.51 -45.19
C ASP A 793 39.08 8.58 -43.74
N GLY A 794 37.98 9.31 -43.52
CA GLY A 794 37.34 9.49 -42.22
C GLY A 794 37.87 10.68 -41.42
N ASN A 795 38.81 11.45 -41.98
CA ASN A 795 39.44 12.59 -41.30
C ASN A 795 39.46 13.79 -42.23
N ILE A 796 38.81 14.89 -41.84
CA ILE A 796 38.99 16.18 -42.50
C ILE A 796 40.40 16.68 -42.14
N THR A 797 41.33 16.70 -43.10
CA THR A 797 42.73 17.09 -42.87
C THR A 797 43.25 18.06 -43.94
N PRO A 798 44.43 18.68 -43.77
CA PRO A 798 45.08 19.45 -44.83
C PRO A 798 45.34 18.64 -46.12
N ARG A 799 45.27 17.30 -46.07
CA ARG A 799 45.36 16.41 -47.23
C ARG A 799 44.19 16.61 -48.19
N ASP A 800 43.01 16.89 -47.67
CA ASP A 800 41.75 17.00 -48.43
C ASP A 800 41.71 18.27 -49.27
N ALA A 801 42.11 19.39 -48.67
CA ALA A 801 42.39 20.62 -49.39
C ALA A 801 43.48 20.41 -50.47
N LEU A 802 44.52 19.63 -50.15
CA LEU A 802 45.59 19.29 -51.10
C LEU A 802 45.10 18.39 -52.24
N HIS A 803 44.13 17.50 -52.04
CA HIS A 803 43.50 16.72 -53.11
C HIS A 803 42.77 17.62 -54.11
N VAL A 804 42.01 18.61 -53.64
CA VAL A 804 41.37 19.63 -54.49
C VAL A 804 42.43 20.46 -55.24
N LEU A 805 43.45 20.97 -54.54
CA LEU A 805 44.52 21.76 -55.16
C LEU A 805 45.31 20.98 -56.22
N ASN A 806 45.59 19.69 -55.97
CA ASN A 806 46.27 18.83 -56.94
C ASN A 806 45.39 18.57 -58.18
N TYR A 807 44.09 18.37 -58.03
CA TYR A 807 43.17 18.26 -59.16
C TYR A 807 43.17 19.55 -59.99
N LEU A 808 43.06 20.71 -59.35
CA LEU A 808 43.09 22.03 -60.01
C LEU A 808 44.42 22.29 -60.72
N ALA A 809 45.55 21.85 -60.18
CA ALA A 809 46.87 21.98 -60.80
C ALA A 809 47.07 21.05 -62.02
N LEU A 810 46.29 19.96 -62.12
CA LEU A 810 46.28 19.06 -63.28
C LEU A 810 45.31 19.52 -64.38
N GLN A 811 44.31 20.34 -64.06
CA GLN A 811 43.53 21.05 -65.07
C GLN A 811 44.46 22.01 -65.82
N SER A 812 44.71 21.72 -67.10
CA SER A 812 45.63 22.53 -67.91
C SER A 812 45.13 23.98 -67.97
N PRO A 813 46.00 24.99 -67.73
CA PRO A 813 45.58 26.38 -67.79
C PRO A 813 44.99 26.68 -69.17
N PRO A 814 43.88 27.44 -69.26
CA PRO A 814 43.30 27.78 -70.55
C PRO A 814 44.36 28.46 -71.43
N PRO A 815 44.46 28.10 -72.72
CA PRO A 815 45.52 28.61 -73.59
C PRO A 815 45.50 30.15 -73.56
N PRO A 816 46.66 30.80 -73.45
CA PRO A 816 46.75 32.22 -73.13
C PRO A 816 45.94 33.03 -74.15
N ALA A 817 44.91 33.72 -73.66
CA ALA A 817 43.91 34.38 -74.48
C ALA A 817 44.59 35.23 -75.56
N SER A 818 44.38 34.86 -76.82
CA SER A 818 45.07 35.44 -77.97
C SER A 818 44.78 36.95 -78.02
N GLN A 819 45.81 37.74 -77.76
CA GLN A 819 45.68 39.18 -77.53
C GLN A 819 45.09 39.88 -78.76
N SER A 820 43.79 40.18 -78.71
CA SER A 820 43.13 41.01 -79.71
C SER A 820 43.73 42.42 -79.64
N SER A 821 44.35 42.84 -80.73
CA SER A 821 45.22 44.02 -80.75
C SER A 821 44.46 45.32 -80.49
N ALA A 822 44.75 45.91 -79.33
CA ALA A 822 44.68 47.32 -78.93
C ALA A 822 43.94 48.36 -79.82
N SER A 823 43.15 49.21 -79.17
CA SER A 823 42.96 50.60 -79.60
C SER A 823 42.86 51.53 -78.37
N PRO A 824 43.80 52.48 -78.15
CA PRO A 824 43.88 53.25 -76.90
C PRO A 824 43.23 54.65 -77.00
N ALA A 825 42.42 55.02 -76.01
CA ALA A 825 41.79 56.35 -75.93
C ALA A 825 41.75 56.95 -74.51
N ARG A 826 42.82 57.68 -74.18
CA ARG A 826 42.92 58.85 -73.26
C ARG A 826 42.37 58.76 -71.83
N SER A 827 43.30 58.93 -70.90
CA SER A 827 43.10 59.31 -69.50
C SER A 827 42.40 60.67 -69.32
N SER A 828 41.64 60.79 -68.24
CA SER A 828 41.47 62.03 -67.46
C SER A 828 41.38 61.65 -65.99
N ALA A 829 42.09 62.38 -65.13
CA ALA A 829 41.97 62.28 -63.67
C ALA A 829 41.04 63.38 -63.13
N VAL A 830 40.44 63.18 -61.95
CA VAL A 830 40.14 64.26 -60.99
C VAL A 830 39.91 63.67 -59.59
N THR A 831 39.93 64.54 -58.58
CA THR A 831 40.09 64.25 -57.15
C THR A 831 38.84 63.81 -56.41
N SER A 832 39.07 63.19 -55.25
CA SER A 832 38.10 62.88 -54.21
C SER A 832 37.38 64.11 -53.62
N SER A 833 36.15 63.90 -53.16
CA SER A 833 35.51 64.67 -52.09
C SER A 833 34.42 63.84 -51.40
N VAL A 834 34.06 64.20 -50.17
CA VAL A 834 33.07 63.51 -49.33
C VAL A 834 31.80 64.37 -49.24
N ALA A 835 30.62 63.76 -49.41
CA ALA A 835 29.36 64.30 -48.91
C ALA A 835 28.32 63.20 -48.71
N VAL A 836 27.67 63.23 -47.54
CA VAL A 836 26.37 62.59 -47.28
C VAL A 836 25.37 63.72 -47.03
N PRO A 837 24.18 63.68 -47.65
CA PRO A 837 22.98 63.82 -46.84
C PRO A 837 21.88 62.82 -47.24
N SER A 838 20.91 62.67 -46.34
CA SER A 838 19.89 61.62 -46.37
C SER A 838 18.64 61.97 -47.18
N SER A 839 17.81 60.93 -47.37
CA SER A 839 16.34 60.92 -47.22
C SER A 839 15.42 60.93 -48.45
N MET A 840 14.47 59.98 -48.37
CA MET A 840 13.02 60.11 -48.55
C MET A 840 12.32 59.71 -49.87
N VAL A 841 11.24 58.94 -49.65
CA VAL A 841 10.01 58.70 -50.45
C VAL A 841 10.04 57.61 -51.55
N ASN A 842 9.33 56.52 -51.20
CA ASN A 842 8.38 55.67 -51.94
C ASN A 842 8.55 55.47 -53.47
N GLN A 843 8.49 54.22 -53.93
CA GLN A 843 7.31 53.56 -54.57
C GLN A 843 7.71 52.08 -54.81
N ASP A 844 6.98 51.08 -54.30
CA ASP A 844 5.71 50.47 -54.78
C ASP A 844 5.94 49.38 -55.85
N ASP A 845 5.55 48.15 -55.51
CA ASP A 845 5.10 46.98 -56.31
C ASP A 845 5.67 46.68 -57.72
N ASP A 846 6.35 45.52 -57.87
CA ASP A 846 6.10 44.47 -58.91
C ASP A 846 7.20 43.36 -58.89
N GLU A 847 7.02 42.28 -58.13
CA GLU A 847 7.80 41.02 -58.27
C GLU A 847 6.96 39.81 -57.79
N ASP A 848 6.05 39.32 -58.64
CA ASP A 848 5.26 38.09 -58.40
C ASP A 848 4.99 37.33 -59.71
N ARG A 849 6.07 36.97 -60.44
CA ARG A 849 5.91 36.35 -61.77
C ARG A 849 7.06 35.49 -62.32
N LEU A 850 7.41 34.39 -61.64
CA LEU A 850 7.98 33.21 -62.31
C LEU A 850 7.16 31.96 -62.01
N ARG A 851 7.00 31.10 -63.03
CA ARG A 851 6.17 29.89 -62.99
C ARG A 851 7.03 28.63 -62.91
N LEU A 852 6.38 27.56 -62.44
CA LEU A 852 6.87 26.20 -62.57
C LEU A 852 7.29 25.87 -64.02
N GLU A 853 8.47 25.28 -64.15
CA GLU A 853 8.80 24.30 -65.19
C GLU A 853 9.18 23.00 -64.46
N THR A 854 8.86 21.84 -65.05
CA THR A 854 8.83 20.53 -64.37
C THR A 854 10.12 19.73 -64.54
N VAL A 855 10.47 18.93 -63.53
CA VAL A 855 11.77 18.27 -63.36
C VAL A 855 12.00 17.06 -64.31
N ASP A 856 10.94 16.55 -64.94
CA ASP A 856 10.92 15.22 -65.58
C ASP A 856 11.87 15.03 -66.79
N GLU A 857 12.36 16.09 -67.44
CA GLU A 857 13.20 15.95 -68.64
C GLU A 857 14.68 15.60 -68.36
N TRP A 858 15.18 15.73 -67.12
CA TRP A 858 16.62 15.57 -66.84
C TRP A 858 17.12 14.11 -66.77
N PHE A 859 16.28 13.16 -66.36
CA PHE A 859 16.73 11.78 -66.08
C PHE A 859 16.92 10.90 -67.34
N ALA A 860 16.45 11.34 -68.51
CA ALA A 860 16.52 10.54 -69.75
C ALA A 860 17.93 10.45 -70.38
N ALA A 861 18.92 11.19 -69.88
CA ALA A 861 20.17 11.46 -70.61
C ALA A 861 21.39 10.59 -70.24
N LEU A 862 21.34 9.76 -69.19
CA LEU A 862 22.53 9.10 -68.61
C LEU A 862 22.60 7.56 -68.77
N GLY A 863 21.59 6.93 -69.38
CA GLY A 863 21.56 5.47 -69.59
C GLY A 863 22.49 4.99 -70.71
N GLY A 864 23.81 4.87 -70.46
CA GLY A 864 24.79 4.53 -71.50
C GLY A 864 26.13 3.96 -71.03
N VAL A 865 26.13 2.79 -70.39
CA VAL A 865 27.37 2.07 -70.00
C VAL A 865 27.97 1.31 -71.19
N PRO A 866 29.25 1.54 -71.58
CA PRO A 866 29.93 0.73 -72.59
C PRO A 866 30.54 -0.54 -71.97
N THR A 867 30.19 -1.71 -72.50
CA THR A 867 30.88 -2.96 -72.18
C THR A 867 32.21 -3.07 -72.92
N VAL A 868 33.26 -3.48 -72.23
CA VAL A 868 34.59 -3.81 -72.78
C VAL A 868 35.08 -5.09 -72.09
N GLY A 869 35.82 -5.94 -72.82
CA GLY A 869 36.43 -7.17 -72.31
C GLY A 869 37.93 -7.23 -72.56
#